data_AF-E1K044-F1
#
_entry.id   AF-E1K044-F1
#
_cell.length_a   1.000
_cell.length_b   1.000
_cell.length_c   1.000
_cell.angle_alpha   90.00
_cell.angle_beta   90.00
_cell.angle_gamma   90.00
#
_symmetry.space_group_name_H-M   'P 1'
#
loop_
_entity.id
_entity.type
_entity.pdbx_description
1 polymer ?
#
loop_
_entity_poly.entity_id
_entity_poly.type
_entity_poly.pdbx_seq_one_letter_code
_entity_poly.pdbx_strand_id
1 'polypeptide(L)'
;MKKTSLFGCSPSCLALALALPVVAFVLQWLLWSTLEPFGWILFFPAVFFSSQIGGVAGGLAATAESAILGLCFVAPYYSFRVGSTVSLVSVLVFIGMGVLFSLTHARLGRARRAAETALAASREANDRLRGANEEITRLYEQTRELDALKTNFFANVSHELRTPLTLILGSLAKRLGAAETPPEARRDYRVMERNAKLLLAHVTDLLDVARLDAGRMELRYARCDMARQARFMASCFESLARERGISLTVDAPRALTAEVDVEKVRRILQNLLSNAFKFTPDGGRVEMRLARTDGHFRLTVADDGPGIPDDQKQVVFERFRQLDSGENRSHGGTGLGLAIAKEFALLHGGDVTLTTNPAGGAVFTVTLPVAAPAGVTVHDAPDDGRPEPSPPIPAAPADAITASARPSEERAGMPLVLVIEDNADMRDYLLDILGGRYRTLAAVNGREGLAAAKARHPDLIVSDVMMPVLSGTEMVRELRRDPALDKVPVVMLTAKADDTLRRRLIAERVQDYLVKPFDAEELLARIGRLLADTGRHAQDLGASERRFQATFELAAVGIALVGPDGRWLRVNNKLCDILGYPCEALLGMTFQQITHPDDLDADMGKVRQVLAGNLNTYNREKRYIRKDGSFVWVNLTVALVRDAAGQPDYFISVIEDIDRRKRAEEALLRSRDELARAAEQAKQLASRAEAASLAKSSFLANMSHEIRTPLNGLMGMMQLLKTTALDDEQLQYADMAIRSGGRLTRLLGDILDLSRIEAARLTLHVAPFSLADVFAAITETFAPLALEKGLPLVCLANPDLPRNVIGDETRLRQILFNLAGNAMKFTVAGEVRVEGWSLLPLPDGRARLLFAVSDTGVGIPDDKLDAVGEAFTQVESTYTRDQQGAGLGLAICRELTRLMGGSLTIESELGVGTTVWLMLPFALPRGEYVSIDAPMDAPPASQGACRVLVVEDDQVNQLAAKGLLEKMGCTVDLADDGEQAVAAVARQRFDCVFMDVQMPVLDGLEATRRIRRAGHAGLPIVAMTAYAMGGDREKCEAAGMNDYIAKPVERQSLARVLRRARRMRA
;
A
#
# COMPACT_ATOMS: atom_id res chain seq x y z
N MET A 1 30.07 31.03 6.58
CA MET A 1 31.20 30.65 7.47
C MET A 1 31.04 31.32 8.83
N LYS A 2 31.14 30.56 9.93
CA LYS A 2 31.43 31.08 11.28
C LYS A 2 32.49 30.16 11.89
N LYS A 3 33.54 30.71 12.53
CA LYS A 3 34.61 29.90 13.13
C LYS A 3 34.11 29.24 14.42
N THR A 4 33.71 27.98 14.35
CA THR A 4 33.55 27.12 15.53
C THR A 4 34.94 26.88 16.14
N SER A 5 35.19 27.40 17.34
CA SER A 5 36.37 27.03 18.11
C SER A 5 36.25 25.58 18.58
N LEU A 6 37.38 24.85 18.69
CA LEU A 6 37.38 23.43 19.09
C LEU A 6 36.78 23.16 20.49
N PHE A 7 36.57 24.20 21.29
CA PHE A 7 36.04 24.11 22.66
C PHE A 7 34.58 24.58 22.81
N GLY A 8 33.90 24.97 21.72
CA GLY A 8 32.44 25.08 21.67
C GLY A 8 31.79 26.14 22.57
N CYS A 9 32.57 27.10 23.08
CA CYS A 9 32.12 28.16 23.98
C CYS A 9 32.39 29.54 23.37
N SER A 10 31.50 30.52 23.61
CA SER A 10 31.74 31.90 23.20
C SER A 10 32.73 32.59 24.15
N PRO A 11 33.54 33.57 23.69
CA PRO A 11 34.44 34.30 24.58
C PRO A 11 33.68 35.03 25.70
N SER A 12 32.44 35.47 25.44
CA SER A 12 31.56 36.08 26.44
C SER A 12 31.15 35.10 27.54
N CYS A 13 30.80 33.86 27.18
CA CYS A 13 30.46 32.81 28.16
C CYS A 13 31.69 32.35 28.96
N LEU A 14 32.87 32.30 28.34
CA LEU A 14 34.11 31.97 29.05
C LEU A 14 34.49 33.08 30.05
N ALA A 15 34.38 34.35 29.67
CA ALA A 15 34.61 35.48 30.58
C ALA A 15 33.61 35.48 31.75
N LEU A 16 32.34 35.19 31.50
CA LEU A 16 31.32 35.08 32.57
C LEU A 16 31.59 33.90 33.52
N ALA A 17 32.14 32.79 33.00
CA ALA A 17 32.54 31.64 33.82
C ALA A 17 33.77 31.95 34.71
N LEU A 18 34.67 32.85 34.31
CA LEU A 18 35.82 33.28 35.13
C LEU A 18 35.44 34.37 36.15
N ALA A 19 34.38 35.13 35.90
CA ALA A 19 33.87 36.10 36.88
C ALA A 19 33.35 35.43 38.17
N LEU A 20 32.86 34.19 38.10
CA LEU A 20 32.26 33.49 39.24
C LEU A 20 33.26 33.12 40.36
N PRO A 21 34.44 32.53 40.09
CA PRO A 21 35.52 32.37 41.08
C PRO A 21 35.91 33.67 41.79
N VAL A 22 35.99 34.78 41.06
CA VAL A 22 36.34 36.09 41.63
C VAL A 22 35.24 36.62 42.56
N VAL A 23 33.97 36.48 42.17
CA VAL A 23 32.83 36.83 43.04
C VAL A 23 32.79 35.93 44.29
N ALA A 24 33.05 34.63 44.15
CA ALA A 24 33.15 33.71 45.28
C ALA A 24 34.29 34.07 46.25
N PHE A 25 35.47 34.44 45.72
CA PHE A 25 36.59 34.93 46.53
C PHE A 25 36.21 36.19 47.33
N VAL A 26 35.60 37.19 46.70
CA VAL A 26 35.19 38.44 47.38
C VAL A 26 34.12 38.17 48.45
N LEU A 27 33.14 37.32 48.17
CA LEU A 27 32.13 36.91 49.16
C LEU A 27 32.75 36.11 50.32
N GLN A 28 33.69 35.20 50.05
CA GLN A 28 34.35 34.41 51.09
C GLN A 28 35.29 35.27 51.94
N TRP A 29 35.88 36.32 51.38
CA TRP A 29 36.67 37.33 52.11
C TRP A 29 35.79 38.14 53.07
N LEU A 30 34.67 38.69 52.57
CA LEU A 30 33.74 39.50 53.38
C LEU A 30 33.08 38.70 54.52
N LEU A 31 32.92 37.39 54.33
CA LEU A 31 32.32 36.47 55.31
C LEU A 31 33.36 35.62 56.04
N TRP A 32 34.66 35.94 55.97
CA TRP A 32 35.71 35.03 56.44
C TRP A 32 35.61 34.71 57.95
N SER A 33 35.21 35.68 58.76
CA SER A 33 34.98 35.52 60.21
C SER A 33 33.86 34.54 60.57
N THR A 34 33.04 34.10 59.62
CA THR A 34 32.03 33.03 59.79
C THR A 34 32.30 31.79 58.95
N LEU A 35 33.25 31.84 58.01
CA LEU A 35 33.57 30.77 57.06
C LEU A 35 34.98 30.15 57.25
N GLU A 36 35.77 30.64 58.21
CA GLU A 36 37.12 30.16 58.53
C GLU A 36 37.32 28.62 58.51
N PRO A 37 36.45 27.78 59.15
CA PRO A 37 36.60 26.33 59.09
C PRO A 37 36.30 25.68 57.72
N PHE A 38 35.85 26.43 56.72
CA PHE A 38 35.32 25.93 55.44
C PHE A 38 35.91 26.64 54.20
N GLY A 39 37.24 26.80 54.13
CA GLY A 39 37.98 27.57 53.10
C GLY A 39 37.73 27.28 51.60
N TRP A 40 36.90 26.30 51.22
CA TRP A 40 36.52 25.97 49.83
C TRP A 40 35.03 26.15 49.52
N ILE A 41 34.20 26.52 50.51
CA ILE A 41 32.75 26.32 50.44
C ILE A 41 32.03 27.14 49.36
N LEU A 42 32.47 28.37 49.08
CA LEU A 42 31.88 29.20 48.02
C LEU A 42 32.50 28.93 46.64
N PHE A 43 33.67 28.30 46.59
CA PHE A 43 34.34 27.93 45.34
C PHE A 43 33.72 26.70 44.66
N PHE A 44 33.16 25.74 45.41
CA PHE A 44 32.48 24.58 44.82
C PHE A 44 31.25 24.98 43.95
N PRO A 45 30.30 25.83 44.43
CA PRO A 45 29.23 26.37 43.58
C PRO A 45 29.75 27.16 42.39
N ALA A 46 30.79 27.98 42.57
CA ALA A 46 31.39 28.76 41.48
C ALA A 46 31.89 27.87 40.36
N VAL A 47 32.71 26.85 40.67
CA VAL A 47 33.19 25.87 39.68
C VAL A 47 32.04 25.12 38.99
N PHE A 48 31.01 24.72 39.75
CA PHE A 48 29.83 24.05 39.20
C PHE A 48 29.11 24.91 38.16
N PHE A 49 28.72 26.14 38.50
CA PHE A 49 28.04 27.06 37.57
C PHE A 49 28.95 27.50 36.41
N SER A 50 30.26 27.63 36.64
CA SER A 50 31.24 27.92 35.59
C SER A 50 31.36 26.77 34.58
N SER A 51 31.21 25.52 35.01
CA SER A 51 31.14 24.35 34.12
C SER A 51 29.84 24.28 33.32
N GLN A 52 28.74 24.82 33.88
CA GLN A 52 27.44 24.91 33.22
C GLN A 52 27.41 26.03 32.16
N ILE A 53 28.00 27.20 32.47
CA ILE A 53 28.05 28.38 31.58
C ILE A 53 29.14 28.24 30.51
N GLY A 54 30.34 27.85 30.92
CA GLY A 54 31.53 27.82 30.06
C GLY A 54 31.90 26.44 29.51
N GLY A 55 31.11 25.40 29.80
CA GLY A 55 31.40 24.01 29.43
C GLY A 55 32.64 23.47 30.13
N VAL A 56 33.26 22.43 29.56
CA VAL A 56 34.50 21.82 30.11
C VAL A 56 35.62 22.86 30.23
N ALA A 57 35.78 23.74 29.24
CA ALA A 57 36.81 24.77 29.26
C ALA A 57 36.62 25.77 30.41
N GLY A 58 35.40 26.30 30.58
CA GLY A 58 35.08 27.19 31.70
C GLY A 58 35.13 26.52 33.06
N GLY A 59 34.65 25.27 33.18
CA GLY A 59 34.71 24.49 34.42
C GLY A 59 36.15 24.21 34.86
N LEU A 60 37.02 23.77 33.95
CA LEU A 60 38.44 23.53 34.25
C LEU A 60 39.20 24.82 34.54
N ALA A 61 38.97 25.89 33.77
CA ALA A 61 39.62 27.19 34.01
C ALA A 61 39.19 27.79 35.36
N ALA A 62 37.89 27.78 35.67
CA ALA A 62 37.36 28.20 36.96
C ALA A 62 37.83 27.30 38.12
N THR A 63 38.08 26.01 37.88
CA THR A 63 38.70 25.11 38.88
C THR A 63 40.13 25.55 39.19
N ALA A 64 40.93 25.87 38.17
CA ALA A 64 42.30 26.33 38.35
C ALA A 64 42.36 27.72 39.03
N GLU A 65 41.52 28.65 38.59
CA GLU A 65 41.39 29.99 39.19
C GLU A 65 40.93 29.91 40.65
N SER A 66 39.90 29.11 40.95
CA SER A 66 39.43 28.88 42.33
C SER A 66 40.50 28.21 43.19
N ALA A 67 41.28 27.27 42.64
CA ALA A 67 42.37 26.63 43.36
C ALA A 67 43.51 27.60 43.70
N ILE A 68 43.76 28.62 42.87
CA ILE A 68 44.74 29.68 43.16
C ILE A 68 44.18 30.66 44.20
N LEU A 69 42.95 31.16 43.99
CA LEU A 69 42.30 32.13 44.88
C LEU A 69 42.01 31.55 46.28
N GLY A 70 41.70 30.27 46.37
CA GLY A 70 41.45 29.57 47.64
C GLY A 70 42.68 29.45 48.54
N LEU A 71 43.92 29.52 48.00
CA LEU A 71 45.14 29.48 48.81
C LEU A 71 45.24 30.64 49.81
N CYS A 72 44.62 31.79 49.53
CA CYS A 72 44.54 32.92 50.46
C CYS A 72 43.76 32.58 51.75
N PHE A 73 42.92 31.55 51.72
CA PHE A 73 42.08 31.10 52.83
C PHE A 73 42.63 29.82 53.52
N VAL A 74 43.79 29.33 53.09
CA VAL A 74 44.50 28.20 53.75
C VAL A 74 45.60 28.79 54.63
N ALA A 75 45.39 28.77 55.95
CA ALA A 75 46.16 29.54 56.94
C ALA A 75 47.70 29.42 56.81
N PRO A 76 48.42 30.52 56.48
CA PRO A 76 49.87 30.51 56.30
C PRO A 76 50.61 30.86 57.61
N TYR A 77 50.87 29.86 58.47
CA TYR A 77 51.77 30.03 59.62
C TYR A 77 53.25 30.10 59.20
N TYR A 78 53.64 31.27 58.67
CA TYR A 78 55.01 31.79 58.54
C TYR A 78 56.14 30.79 58.18
N SER A 79 55.95 29.96 57.15
CA SER A 79 57.08 29.42 56.39
C SER A 79 56.68 29.00 54.97
N PHE A 80 57.61 29.10 54.02
CA PHE A 80 57.48 28.47 52.69
C PHE A 80 57.78 26.95 52.77
N ARG A 81 57.04 26.25 53.64
CA ARG A 81 56.99 24.78 53.70
C ARG A 81 55.54 24.35 53.86
N VAL A 82 55.07 23.47 52.97
CA VAL A 82 53.74 22.86 53.05
C VAL A 82 53.73 21.87 54.22
N GLY A 83 53.42 22.38 55.41
CA GLY A 83 53.62 21.66 56.68
C GLY A 83 52.52 20.68 57.09
N SER A 84 51.37 20.67 56.39
CA SER A 84 50.29 19.70 56.63
C SER A 84 49.95 18.96 55.33
N THR A 85 49.88 17.64 55.42
CA THR A 85 49.36 16.79 54.33
C THR A 85 47.88 17.06 54.07
N VAL A 86 47.12 17.42 55.11
CA VAL A 86 45.67 17.71 55.06
C VAL A 86 45.35 18.85 54.09
N SER A 87 46.11 19.95 54.14
CA SER A 87 45.90 21.11 53.26
C SER A 87 46.15 20.77 51.79
N LEU A 88 47.20 20.01 51.49
CA LEU A 88 47.54 19.60 50.12
C LEU A 88 46.56 18.54 49.59
N VAL A 89 46.11 17.61 50.42
CA VAL A 89 45.02 16.68 50.10
C VAL A 89 43.72 17.44 49.82
N SER A 90 43.39 18.47 50.60
CA SER A 90 42.19 19.29 50.39
C SER A 90 42.18 19.99 49.02
N VAL A 91 43.32 20.56 48.59
CA VAL A 91 43.49 21.15 47.25
C VAL A 91 43.31 20.09 46.15
N LEU A 92 43.93 18.91 46.30
CA LEU A 92 43.82 17.84 45.31
C LEU A 92 42.39 17.27 45.20
N VAL A 93 41.66 17.15 46.32
CA VAL A 93 40.26 16.75 46.34
C VAL A 93 39.36 17.81 45.69
N PHE A 94 39.60 19.10 45.95
CA PHE A 94 38.88 20.19 45.28
C PHE A 94 39.06 20.13 43.75
N ILE A 95 40.31 20.04 43.28
CA ILE A 95 40.64 19.97 41.85
C ILE A 95 40.03 18.72 41.22
N GLY A 96 40.16 17.55 41.85
CA GLY A 96 39.59 16.29 41.37
C GLY A 96 38.06 16.36 41.23
N MET A 97 37.37 17.01 42.17
CA MET A 97 35.91 17.19 42.11
C MET A 97 35.48 18.22 41.05
N GLY A 98 36.23 19.32 40.85
CA GLY A 98 35.98 20.28 39.77
C GLY A 98 36.16 19.68 38.36
N VAL A 99 37.18 18.83 38.20
CA VAL A 99 37.37 18.02 36.98
C VAL A 99 36.20 17.03 36.79
N LEU A 100 35.77 16.36 37.86
CA LEU A 100 34.66 15.41 37.81
C LEU A 100 33.33 16.08 37.40
N PHE A 101 32.98 17.23 37.98
CA PHE A 101 31.80 18.01 37.56
C PHE A 101 31.89 18.44 36.09
N SER A 102 33.04 18.95 35.66
CA SER A 102 33.27 19.36 34.26
C SER A 102 33.08 18.19 33.27
N LEU A 103 33.55 16.99 33.62
CA LEU A 103 33.43 15.80 32.78
C LEU A 103 32.03 15.18 32.80
N THR A 104 31.33 15.15 33.94
CA THR A 104 29.96 14.60 34.03
C THR A 104 28.95 15.49 33.29
N HIS A 105 29.04 16.81 33.45
CA HIS A 105 28.19 17.76 32.72
C HIS A 105 28.38 17.64 31.19
N ALA A 106 29.61 17.35 30.74
CA ALA A 106 29.92 17.10 29.33
C ALA A 106 29.51 15.70 28.80
N ARG A 107 29.23 14.73 29.67
CA ARG A 107 28.56 13.47 29.29
C ARG A 107 27.05 13.71 29.18
N LEU A 108 26.43 14.34 30.18
CA LEU A 108 25.00 14.66 30.20
C LEU A 108 24.60 15.53 28.99
N GLY A 109 25.36 16.59 28.71
CA GLY A 109 25.16 17.47 27.57
C GLY A 109 25.45 16.86 26.19
N ARG A 110 25.94 15.61 26.12
CA ARG A 110 25.99 14.81 24.88
C ARG A 110 24.82 13.83 24.79
N ALA A 111 24.51 13.12 25.87
CA ALA A 111 23.36 12.22 25.95
C ALA A 111 22.04 12.95 25.64
N ARG A 112 21.85 14.15 26.21
CA ARG A 112 20.68 14.99 25.94
C ARG A 112 20.54 15.36 24.45
N ARG A 113 21.63 15.81 23.81
CA ARG A 113 21.62 16.16 22.38
C ARG A 113 21.33 14.95 21.48
N ALA A 114 21.85 13.77 21.82
CA ALA A 114 21.55 12.53 21.10
C ALA A 114 20.05 12.17 21.18
N ALA A 115 19.44 12.30 22.37
CA ALA A 115 18.01 12.09 22.56
C ALA A 115 17.15 13.13 21.81
N GLU A 116 17.54 14.40 21.84
CA GLU A 116 16.87 15.48 21.09
C GLU A 116 16.93 15.24 19.57
N THR A 117 18.08 14.77 19.03
CA THR A 117 18.17 14.38 17.60
C THR A 117 17.36 13.13 17.25
N ALA A 118 17.30 12.14 18.14
CA ALA A 118 16.50 10.93 17.91
C ALA A 118 14.99 11.24 17.90
N LEU A 119 14.53 12.12 18.80
CA LEU A 119 13.15 12.58 18.83
C LEU A 119 12.78 13.41 17.59
N ALA A 120 13.70 14.23 17.08
CA ALA A 120 13.49 14.99 15.84
C ALA A 120 13.34 14.04 14.63
N ALA A 121 14.24 13.07 14.47
CA ALA A 121 14.16 12.07 13.40
C ALA A 121 12.89 11.21 13.48
N SER A 122 12.46 10.86 14.71
CA SER A 122 11.21 10.11 14.94
C SER A 122 9.96 10.90 14.52
N ARG A 123 9.92 12.22 14.77
CA ARG A 123 8.84 13.10 14.29
C ARG A 123 8.83 13.18 12.76
N GLU A 124 9.97 13.46 12.15
CA GLU A 124 10.08 13.56 10.69
C GLU A 124 9.67 12.26 9.99
N ALA A 125 10.00 11.09 10.55
CA ALA A 125 9.53 9.81 10.05
C ALA A 125 8.00 9.64 10.17
N ASN A 126 7.39 10.10 11.27
CA ASN A 126 5.95 9.99 11.50
C ASN A 126 5.13 10.95 10.61
N ASP A 127 5.65 12.16 10.36
CA ASP A 127 5.04 13.13 9.44
C ASP A 127 5.10 12.64 7.98
N ARG A 128 6.22 12.00 7.57
CA ARG A 128 6.32 11.30 6.27
C ARG A 128 5.32 10.13 6.14
N LEU A 129 5.13 9.35 7.22
CA LEU A 129 4.15 8.25 7.24
C LEU A 129 2.70 8.75 7.12
N ARG A 130 2.38 9.91 7.70
CA ARG A 130 1.07 10.56 7.51
C ARG A 130 0.82 10.96 6.07
N GLY A 131 1.76 11.67 5.45
CA GLY A 131 1.65 12.05 4.03
C GLY A 131 1.46 10.84 3.11
N ALA A 132 2.19 9.75 3.35
CA ALA A 132 2.03 8.50 2.59
C ALA A 132 0.64 7.84 2.79
N ASN A 133 0.07 7.87 3.99
CA ASN A 133 -1.30 7.37 4.23
C ASN A 133 -2.38 8.25 3.56
N GLU A 134 -2.19 9.57 3.56
CA GLU A 134 -3.09 10.51 2.87
C GLU A 134 -3.03 10.29 1.34
N GLU A 135 -1.83 10.07 0.79
CA GLU A 135 -1.62 9.74 -0.63
C GLU A 135 -2.24 8.38 -1.01
N ILE A 136 -2.04 7.33 -0.19
CA ILE A 136 -2.68 6.01 -0.40
C ILE A 136 -4.21 6.11 -0.36
N THR A 137 -4.77 6.89 0.58
CA THR A 137 -6.22 7.11 0.69
C THR A 137 -6.77 7.77 -0.59
N ARG A 138 -6.09 8.82 -1.07
CA ARG A 138 -6.44 9.51 -2.32
C ARG A 138 -6.37 8.60 -3.55
N LEU A 139 -5.32 7.76 -3.66
CA LEU A 139 -5.19 6.78 -4.74
C LEU A 139 -6.30 5.73 -4.70
N TYR A 140 -6.75 5.33 -3.52
CA TYR A 140 -7.88 4.40 -3.35
C TYR A 140 -9.21 5.02 -3.79
N GLU A 141 -9.46 6.29 -3.43
CA GLU A 141 -10.64 7.03 -3.88
C GLU A 141 -10.66 7.20 -5.41
N GLN A 142 -9.54 7.63 -6.01
CA GLN A 142 -9.39 7.73 -7.48
C GLN A 142 -9.61 6.38 -8.18
N THR A 143 -9.13 5.27 -7.60
CA THR A 143 -9.36 3.92 -8.14
C THR A 143 -10.85 3.56 -8.13
N ARG A 144 -11.55 3.87 -7.04
CA ARG A 144 -13.00 3.62 -6.91
C ARG A 144 -13.84 4.48 -7.87
N GLU A 145 -13.42 5.72 -8.09
CA GLU A 145 -14.02 6.64 -9.06
C GLU A 145 -13.82 6.15 -10.51
N LEU A 146 -12.62 5.67 -10.85
CA LEU A 146 -12.31 5.05 -12.14
C LEU A 146 -13.16 3.80 -12.42
N ASP A 147 -13.40 2.91 -11.44
CA ASP A 147 -14.28 1.75 -11.63
C ASP A 147 -15.77 2.13 -11.75
N ALA A 148 -16.20 3.24 -11.14
CA ALA A 148 -17.54 3.80 -11.33
C ALA A 148 -17.71 4.38 -12.76
N LEU A 149 -16.72 5.11 -13.25
CA LEU A 149 -16.69 5.64 -14.63
C LEU A 149 -16.64 4.52 -15.67
N LYS A 150 -15.76 3.52 -15.50
CA LYS A 150 -15.74 2.25 -16.26
C LYS A 150 -17.12 1.59 -16.27
N THR A 151 -17.79 1.59 -15.12
CA THR A 151 -19.21 1.23 -14.91
C THR A 151 -20.16 1.78 -15.98
N ASN A 152 -20.23 3.11 -16.04
CA ASN A 152 -21.20 3.82 -16.88
C ASN A 152 -20.75 3.88 -18.36
N PHE A 153 -19.43 3.95 -18.60
CA PHE A 153 -18.82 3.85 -19.92
C PHE A 153 -19.34 2.65 -20.72
N PHE A 154 -19.22 1.43 -20.19
CA PHE A 154 -19.62 0.22 -20.93
C PHE A 154 -21.14 0.11 -21.11
N ALA A 155 -21.93 0.63 -20.16
CA ALA A 155 -23.39 0.68 -20.30
C ALA A 155 -23.82 1.63 -21.43
N ASN A 156 -23.22 2.82 -21.53
CA ASN A 156 -23.55 3.79 -22.57
C ASN A 156 -23.06 3.33 -23.94
N VAL A 157 -21.82 2.81 -24.03
CA VAL A 157 -21.26 2.27 -25.28
C VAL A 157 -22.06 1.06 -25.79
N SER A 158 -22.65 0.23 -24.91
CA SER A 158 -23.62 -0.81 -25.33
C SER A 158 -24.78 -0.24 -26.14
N HIS A 159 -25.31 0.91 -25.73
CA HIS A 159 -26.54 1.45 -26.29
C HIS A 159 -26.28 2.11 -27.66
N GLU A 160 -25.20 2.89 -27.73
CA GLU A 160 -24.73 3.55 -28.95
C GLU A 160 -24.31 2.56 -30.05
N LEU A 161 -23.71 1.42 -29.68
CA LEU A 161 -23.33 0.37 -30.65
C LEU A 161 -24.53 -0.48 -31.10
N ARG A 162 -25.42 -0.88 -30.17
CA ARG A 162 -26.53 -1.79 -30.47
C ARG A 162 -27.58 -1.15 -31.38
N THR A 163 -27.94 0.10 -31.13
CA THR A 163 -29.02 0.82 -31.84
C THR A 163 -28.86 0.83 -33.37
N PRO A 164 -27.75 1.31 -33.96
CA PRO A 164 -27.56 1.29 -35.42
C PRO A 164 -27.42 -0.13 -35.99
N LEU A 165 -26.79 -1.07 -35.27
CA LEU A 165 -26.70 -2.47 -35.70
C LEU A 165 -28.08 -3.13 -35.83
N THR A 166 -29.00 -2.87 -34.88
CA THR A 166 -30.38 -3.38 -34.94
C THR A 166 -31.17 -2.80 -36.12
N LEU A 167 -30.98 -1.53 -36.45
CA LEU A 167 -31.62 -0.89 -37.61
C LEU A 167 -31.10 -1.43 -38.96
N ILE A 168 -29.79 -1.69 -39.05
CA ILE A 168 -29.16 -2.34 -40.22
C ILE A 168 -29.70 -3.77 -40.39
N LEU A 169 -29.79 -4.54 -39.30
CA LEU A 169 -30.32 -5.91 -39.34
C LEU A 169 -31.80 -5.98 -39.75
N GLY A 170 -32.65 -5.09 -39.21
CA GLY A 170 -34.08 -5.05 -39.55
C GLY A 170 -34.34 -4.73 -41.03
N SER A 171 -33.57 -3.79 -41.59
CA SER A 171 -33.69 -3.40 -43.00
C SER A 171 -33.15 -4.48 -43.96
N LEU A 172 -32.04 -5.15 -43.62
CA LEU A 172 -31.52 -6.29 -44.40
C LEU A 172 -32.48 -7.49 -44.37
N ALA A 173 -33.04 -7.84 -43.21
CA ALA A 173 -34.01 -8.93 -43.09
C ALA A 173 -35.27 -8.68 -43.96
N LYS A 174 -35.79 -7.43 -43.97
CA LYS A 174 -36.91 -7.01 -44.82
C LYS A 174 -36.62 -7.23 -46.32
N ARG A 175 -35.42 -6.88 -46.80
CA ARG A 175 -35.01 -7.05 -48.22
C ARG A 175 -34.67 -8.51 -48.58
N LEU A 176 -34.21 -9.33 -47.63
CA LEU A 176 -33.97 -10.76 -47.86
C LEU A 176 -35.28 -11.56 -48.04
N GLY A 177 -36.31 -11.20 -47.28
CA GLY A 177 -37.66 -11.78 -47.36
C GLY A 177 -38.51 -11.29 -48.54
N ALA A 178 -38.08 -10.25 -49.28
CA ALA A 178 -38.79 -9.77 -50.46
C ALA A 178 -38.67 -10.76 -51.65
N ALA A 179 -39.73 -10.86 -52.46
CA ALA A 179 -39.80 -11.83 -53.55
C ALA A 179 -38.85 -11.47 -54.71
N GLU A 180 -38.74 -10.19 -55.06
CA GLU A 180 -38.13 -9.69 -56.30
C GLU A 180 -36.61 -9.50 -56.23
N THR A 181 -35.98 -9.73 -55.06
CA THR A 181 -34.55 -9.44 -54.85
C THR A 181 -33.64 -10.24 -55.80
N PRO A 182 -32.85 -9.57 -56.67
CA PRO A 182 -32.01 -10.23 -57.67
C PRO A 182 -30.99 -11.21 -57.06
N PRO A 183 -30.55 -12.27 -57.77
CA PRO A 183 -29.66 -13.29 -57.22
C PRO A 183 -28.33 -12.75 -56.67
N GLU A 184 -27.74 -11.77 -57.36
CA GLU A 184 -26.48 -11.14 -56.95
C GLU A 184 -26.69 -10.25 -55.71
N ALA A 185 -27.66 -9.33 -55.73
CA ALA A 185 -28.01 -8.52 -54.57
C ALA A 185 -28.40 -9.37 -53.34
N ARG A 186 -29.07 -10.51 -53.54
CA ARG A 186 -29.41 -11.47 -52.48
C ARG A 186 -28.17 -12.19 -51.91
N ARG A 187 -27.07 -12.29 -52.64
CA ARG A 187 -25.76 -12.74 -52.11
C ARG A 187 -25.16 -11.65 -51.22
N ASP A 188 -25.11 -10.42 -51.71
CA ASP A 188 -24.50 -9.30 -50.99
C ASP A 188 -25.25 -8.96 -49.70
N TYR A 189 -26.59 -8.94 -49.73
CA TYR A 189 -27.40 -8.77 -48.52
C TYR A 189 -27.20 -9.88 -47.49
N ARG A 190 -26.91 -11.13 -47.90
CA ARG A 190 -26.55 -12.22 -46.96
C ARG A 190 -25.17 -12.01 -46.34
N VAL A 191 -24.20 -11.47 -47.08
CA VAL A 191 -22.88 -11.10 -46.53
C VAL A 191 -23.02 -9.94 -45.53
N MET A 192 -23.77 -8.89 -45.90
CA MET A 192 -24.08 -7.77 -45.01
C MET A 192 -24.80 -8.23 -43.73
N GLU A 193 -25.80 -9.10 -43.85
CA GLU A 193 -26.57 -9.60 -42.71
C GLU A 193 -25.72 -10.50 -41.80
N ARG A 194 -24.87 -11.37 -42.37
CA ARG A 194 -23.89 -12.17 -41.61
C ARG A 194 -22.93 -11.27 -40.84
N ASN A 195 -22.36 -10.25 -41.49
CA ASN A 195 -21.40 -9.35 -40.85
C ASN A 195 -22.04 -8.49 -39.75
N ALA A 196 -23.28 -8.02 -39.95
CA ALA A 196 -24.03 -7.30 -38.93
C ALA A 196 -24.46 -8.20 -37.74
N LYS A 197 -24.79 -9.48 -37.99
CA LYS A 197 -25.06 -10.47 -36.92
C LYS A 197 -23.81 -10.79 -36.12
N LEU A 198 -22.65 -10.95 -36.78
CA LEU A 198 -21.36 -11.15 -36.12
C LEU A 198 -20.97 -9.93 -35.26
N LEU A 199 -21.08 -8.72 -35.80
CA LEU A 199 -20.86 -7.47 -35.05
C LEU A 199 -21.75 -7.38 -33.80
N LEU A 200 -23.05 -7.68 -33.92
CA LEU A 200 -23.97 -7.65 -32.77
C LEU A 200 -23.64 -8.74 -31.73
N ALA A 201 -23.22 -9.94 -32.16
CA ALA A 201 -22.76 -10.99 -31.26
C ALA A 201 -21.50 -10.57 -30.50
N HIS A 202 -20.48 -10.05 -31.21
CA HIS A 202 -19.24 -9.58 -30.62
C HIS A 202 -19.49 -8.44 -29.62
N VAL A 203 -20.27 -7.42 -30.00
CA VAL A 203 -20.68 -6.35 -29.07
C VAL A 203 -21.39 -6.91 -27.83
N THR A 204 -22.20 -7.98 -27.97
CA THR A 204 -22.89 -8.59 -26.82
C THR A 204 -21.93 -9.36 -25.91
N ASP A 205 -21.09 -10.24 -26.44
CA ASP A 205 -20.10 -11.01 -25.68
C ASP A 205 -19.13 -10.09 -24.91
N LEU A 206 -18.77 -8.95 -25.48
CA LEU A 206 -17.92 -7.94 -24.85
C LEU A 206 -18.57 -7.22 -23.68
N LEU A 207 -19.89 -7.05 -23.72
CA LEU A 207 -20.64 -6.46 -22.62
C LEU A 207 -20.85 -7.47 -21.49
N ASP A 208 -20.93 -8.76 -21.80
CA ASP A 208 -20.82 -9.81 -20.78
C ASP A 208 -19.44 -9.77 -20.12
N VAL A 209 -18.34 -9.75 -20.88
CA VAL A 209 -16.96 -9.61 -20.35
C VAL A 209 -16.81 -8.35 -19.48
N ALA A 210 -17.30 -7.20 -19.93
CA ALA A 210 -17.23 -5.96 -19.14
C ALA A 210 -18.07 -6.00 -17.84
N ARG A 211 -19.19 -6.74 -17.84
CA ARG A 211 -20.02 -6.95 -16.63
C ARG A 211 -19.38 -7.95 -15.66
N LEU A 212 -18.70 -8.97 -16.18
CA LEU A 212 -17.90 -9.92 -15.41
C LEU A 212 -16.73 -9.18 -14.72
N ASP A 213 -15.97 -8.37 -15.46
CA ASP A 213 -14.86 -7.54 -14.95
C ASP A 213 -15.26 -6.41 -13.99
N ALA A 214 -16.55 -6.13 -13.87
CA ALA A 214 -17.11 -5.20 -12.90
C ALA A 214 -17.69 -5.91 -11.66
N GLY A 215 -17.73 -7.25 -11.64
CA GLY A 215 -18.44 -8.03 -10.62
C GLY A 215 -19.96 -7.84 -10.64
N ARG A 216 -20.52 -7.26 -11.71
CA ARG A 216 -21.95 -6.87 -11.82
C ARG A 216 -22.78 -7.87 -12.64
N MET A 217 -22.29 -9.09 -12.82
CA MET A 217 -23.06 -10.14 -13.47
C MET A 217 -23.82 -10.98 -12.44
N GLU A 218 -25.06 -10.55 -12.17
CA GLU A 218 -26.02 -11.33 -11.39
C GLU A 218 -26.47 -12.57 -12.18
N LEU A 219 -26.58 -13.71 -11.49
CA LEU A 219 -27.19 -14.93 -12.01
C LEU A 219 -28.65 -15.02 -11.59
N ARG A 220 -29.55 -15.30 -12.54
CA ARG A 220 -30.97 -15.53 -12.28
C ARG A 220 -31.25 -17.01 -12.14
N TYR A 221 -30.91 -17.54 -10.96
CA TYR A 221 -31.13 -18.94 -10.61
C TYR A 221 -32.59 -19.34 -10.79
N ALA A 222 -32.81 -20.33 -11.66
CA ALA A 222 -34.12 -20.92 -11.89
C ALA A 222 -34.03 -22.46 -11.86
N ARG A 223 -35.04 -23.12 -11.29
CA ARG A 223 -35.11 -24.58 -11.23
C ARG A 223 -35.59 -25.16 -12.57
N CYS A 224 -34.72 -25.85 -13.31
CA CYS A 224 -35.00 -26.34 -14.67
C CYS A 224 -34.45 -27.74 -14.98
N ASP A 225 -35.02 -28.45 -15.96
CA ASP A 225 -34.46 -29.72 -16.48
C ASP A 225 -33.34 -29.46 -17.50
N MET A 226 -32.10 -29.68 -17.07
CA MET A 226 -30.90 -29.56 -17.91
C MET A 226 -30.82 -30.63 -19.01
N ALA A 227 -31.43 -31.81 -18.82
CA ALA A 227 -31.47 -32.84 -19.87
C ALA A 227 -32.39 -32.43 -21.02
N ARG A 228 -33.47 -31.70 -20.75
CA ARG A 228 -34.29 -31.07 -21.81
C ARG A 228 -33.52 -29.94 -22.52
N GLN A 229 -32.85 -29.04 -21.78
CA GLN A 229 -32.09 -27.93 -22.38
C GLN A 229 -30.93 -28.43 -23.26
N ALA A 230 -30.19 -29.46 -22.84
CA ALA A 230 -29.10 -30.03 -23.63
C ALA A 230 -29.62 -30.62 -24.96
N ARG A 231 -30.63 -31.48 -24.92
CA ARG A 231 -31.26 -32.09 -26.13
C ARG A 231 -31.80 -31.02 -27.09
N PHE A 232 -32.40 -29.95 -26.58
CA PHE A 232 -32.81 -28.81 -27.39
C PHE A 232 -31.61 -28.15 -28.10
N MET A 233 -30.53 -27.83 -27.38
CA MET A 233 -29.35 -27.18 -27.96
C MET A 233 -28.65 -28.02 -29.03
N ALA A 234 -28.61 -29.35 -28.89
CA ALA A 234 -28.06 -30.23 -29.92
C ALA A 234 -28.91 -30.20 -31.22
N SER A 235 -30.24 -30.17 -31.11
CA SER A 235 -31.14 -30.15 -32.28
C SER A 235 -30.90 -28.95 -33.21
N CYS A 236 -30.47 -27.80 -32.65
CA CYS A 236 -30.09 -26.60 -33.40
C CYS A 236 -28.91 -26.83 -34.38
N PHE A 237 -28.05 -27.82 -34.13
CA PHE A 237 -26.89 -28.13 -34.98
C PHE A 237 -27.14 -29.28 -35.96
N GLU A 238 -28.25 -30.01 -35.89
CA GLU A 238 -28.55 -31.14 -36.79
C GLU A 238 -28.60 -30.78 -38.28
N SER A 239 -28.89 -29.52 -38.62
CA SER A 239 -28.87 -29.06 -40.01
C SER A 239 -27.43 -28.90 -40.51
N LEU A 240 -26.56 -28.26 -39.72
CA LEU A 240 -25.13 -28.10 -40.02
C LEU A 240 -24.41 -29.44 -40.03
N ALA A 241 -24.80 -30.35 -39.13
CA ALA A 241 -24.33 -31.73 -39.08
C ALA A 241 -24.62 -32.46 -40.40
N ARG A 242 -25.86 -32.39 -40.91
CA ARG A 242 -26.22 -32.98 -42.21
C ARG A 242 -25.54 -32.30 -43.40
N GLU A 243 -25.41 -30.97 -43.39
CA GLU A 243 -24.75 -30.20 -44.44
C GLU A 243 -23.27 -30.56 -44.60
N ARG A 244 -22.57 -30.78 -43.48
CA ARG A 244 -21.13 -31.13 -43.44
C ARG A 244 -20.85 -32.62 -43.21
N GLY A 245 -21.88 -33.47 -43.26
CA GLY A 245 -21.76 -34.93 -43.04
C GLY A 245 -21.32 -35.36 -41.63
N ILE A 246 -21.32 -34.46 -40.65
CA ILE A 246 -20.83 -34.70 -39.28
C ILE A 246 -21.84 -35.53 -38.48
N SER A 247 -21.35 -36.56 -37.78
CA SER A 247 -22.15 -37.42 -36.89
C SER A 247 -22.32 -36.77 -35.52
N LEU A 248 -23.52 -36.24 -35.23
CA LEU A 248 -23.89 -35.70 -33.92
C LEU A 248 -24.55 -36.77 -33.03
N THR A 249 -23.99 -37.05 -31.86
CA THR A 249 -24.56 -37.99 -30.87
C THR A 249 -24.83 -37.32 -29.51
N VAL A 250 -25.93 -37.70 -28.85
CA VAL A 250 -26.36 -37.11 -27.57
C VAL A 250 -26.68 -38.19 -26.54
N ASP A 251 -25.92 -38.24 -25.45
CA ASP A 251 -26.21 -39.07 -24.27
C ASP A 251 -26.63 -38.18 -23.08
N ALA A 252 -27.88 -38.31 -22.64
CA ALA A 252 -28.42 -37.55 -21.52
C ALA A 252 -29.47 -38.36 -20.75
N PRO A 253 -29.56 -38.22 -19.41
CA PRO A 253 -30.59 -38.87 -18.60
C PRO A 253 -32.00 -38.40 -19.01
N ARG A 254 -33.03 -39.12 -18.55
CA ARG A 254 -34.43 -38.78 -18.88
C ARG A 254 -34.81 -37.36 -18.45
N ALA A 255 -34.39 -36.96 -17.25
CA ALA A 255 -34.46 -35.61 -16.70
C ALA A 255 -33.26 -35.39 -15.75
N LEU A 256 -32.81 -34.14 -15.60
CA LEU A 256 -31.82 -33.69 -14.63
C LEU A 256 -32.20 -32.27 -14.16
N THR A 257 -33.02 -32.19 -13.11
CA THR A 257 -33.38 -30.92 -12.48
C THR A 257 -32.16 -30.29 -11.80
N ALA A 258 -31.87 -29.03 -12.09
CA ALA A 258 -30.85 -28.22 -11.43
C ALA A 258 -31.32 -26.76 -11.27
N GLU A 259 -30.77 -26.06 -10.29
CA GLU A 259 -31.05 -24.65 -9.99
C GLU A 259 -29.90 -23.80 -10.55
N VAL A 260 -30.10 -23.21 -11.73
CA VAL A 260 -29.06 -22.51 -12.50
C VAL A 260 -29.65 -21.36 -13.31
N ASP A 261 -28.82 -20.44 -13.79
CA ASP A 261 -29.24 -19.46 -14.80
C ASP A 261 -29.32 -20.15 -16.18
N VAL A 262 -30.55 -20.40 -16.61
CA VAL A 262 -30.85 -21.14 -17.85
C VAL A 262 -30.32 -20.43 -19.10
N GLU A 263 -30.19 -19.10 -19.10
CA GLU A 263 -29.63 -18.36 -20.24
C GLU A 263 -28.12 -18.53 -20.30
N LYS A 264 -27.44 -18.39 -19.16
CA LYS A 264 -25.98 -18.51 -19.07
C LYS A 264 -25.52 -19.94 -19.38
N VAL A 265 -26.17 -20.97 -18.84
CA VAL A 265 -25.81 -22.37 -19.15
C VAL A 265 -26.14 -22.73 -20.61
N ARG A 266 -27.19 -22.14 -21.22
CA ARG A 266 -27.45 -22.28 -22.67
C ARG A 266 -26.33 -21.68 -23.52
N ARG A 267 -25.73 -20.56 -23.11
CA ARG A 267 -24.57 -19.95 -23.80
C ARG A 267 -23.27 -20.75 -23.63
N ILE A 268 -23.05 -21.37 -22.47
CA ILE A 268 -21.98 -22.36 -22.29
C ILE A 268 -22.13 -23.47 -23.36
N LEU A 269 -23.31 -24.09 -23.43
CA LEU A 269 -23.65 -25.12 -24.42
C LEU A 269 -23.43 -24.66 -25.87
N GLN A 270 -23.92 -23.47 -26.21
CA GLN A 270 -23.80 -22.90 -27.56
C GLN A 270 -22.34 -22.67 -27.96
N ASN A 271 -21.50 -22.15 -27.05
CA ASN A 271 -20.10 -21.87 -27.33
C ASN A 271 -19.28 -23.15 -27.51
N LEU A 272 -19.54 -24.19 -26.71
CA LEU A 272 -18.87 -25.49 -26.86
C LEU A 272 -19.28 -26.21 -28.15
N LEU A 273 -20.59 -26.30 -28.44
CA LEU A 273 -21.07 -26.94 -29.68
C LEU A 273 -20.61 -26.17 -30.93
N SER A 274 -20.65 -24.83 -30.91
CA SER A 274 -20.19 -24.00 -32.03
C SER A 274 -18.70 -24.22 -32.31
N ASN A 275 -17.86 -24.33 -31.28
CA ASN A 275 -16.45 -24.65 -31.45
C ASN A 275 -16.24 -26.09 -31.96
N ALA A 276 -16.91 -27.08 -31.37
CA ALA A 276 -16.84 -28.47 -31.83
C ALA A 276 -17.15 -28.57 -33.33
N PHE A 277 -18.30 -28.03 -33.77
CA PHE A 277 -18.66 -28.00 -35.19
C PHE A 277 -17.70 -27.18 -36.05
N LYS A 278 -17.14 -26.07 -35.55
CA LYS A 278 -16.15 -25.25 -36.28
C LYS A 278 -14.85 -26.00 -36.58
N PHE A 279 -14.35 -26.81 -35.64
CA PHE A 279 -13.05 -27.48 -35.76
C PHE A 279 -13.13 -28.95 -36.18
N THR A 280 -14.32 -29.57 -36.12
CA THR A 280 -14.59 -30.90 -36.71
C THR A 280 -14.49 -30.83 -38.24
N PRO A 281 -13.77 -31.75 -38.91
CA PRO A 281 -13.73 -31.84 -40.38
C PRO A 281 -15.06 -32.36 -40.95
N ASP A 282 -15.27 -32.15 -42.25
CA ASP A 282 -16.46 -32.69 -42.94
C ASP A 282 -16.42 -34.24 -42.88
N GLY A 283 -17.53 -34.85 -42.47
CA GLY A 283 -17.62 -36.29 -42.20
C GLY A 283 -17.17 -36.75 -40.80
N GLY A 284 -16.72 -35.83 -39.93
CA GLY A 284 -16.30 -36.12 -38.55
C GLY A 284 -17.44 -36.42 -37.57
N ARG A 285 -17.18 -36.28 -36.26
CA ARG A 285 -18.08 -36.62 -35.16
C ARG A 285 -18.05 -35.57 -34.05
N VAL A 286 -19.23 -35.23 -33.54
CA VAL A 286 -19.43 -34.46 -32.32
C VAL A 286 -20.30 -35.26 -31.35
N GLU A 287 -19.84 -35.46 -30.12
CA GLU A 287 -20.62 -36.10 -29.05
C GLU A 287 -20.90 -35.10 -27.93
N MET A 288 -22.14 -35.03 -27.48
CA MET A 288 -22.55 -34.24 -26.32
C MET A 288 -23.12 -35.15 -25.24
N ARG A 289 -22.58 -35.07 -24.03
CA ARG A 289 -22.95 -35.92 -22.90
C ARG A 289 -23.35 -35.10 -21.67
N LEU A 290 -24.42 -35.49 -21.00
CA LEU A 290 -24.87 -34.93 -19.72
C LEU A 290 -24.96 -36.05 -18.67
N ALA A 291 -24.34 -35.86 -17.51
CA ALA A 291 -24.38 -36.82 -16.40
C ALA A 291 -24.57 -36.12 -15.05
N ARG A 292 -25.21 -36.80 -14.09
CA ARG A 292 -25.26 -36.35 -12.69
C ARG A 292 -24.17 -37.04 -11.88
N THR A 293 -23.59 -36.29 -10.95
CA THR A 293 -22.58 -36.71 -9.96
C THR A 293 -22.97 -36.15 -8.58
N ASP A 294 -22.24 -36.48 -7.52
CA ASP A 294 -22.58 -35.99 -6.18
C ASP A 294 -22.49 -34.47 -6.08
N GLY A 295 -23.60 -33.83 -5.71
CA GLY A 295 -23.78 -32.38 -5.66
C GLY A 295 -23.79 -31.63 -7.01
N HIS A 296 -23.36 -32.27 -8.10
CA HIS A 296 -23.00 -31.61 -9.37
C HIS A 296 -23.57 -32.32 -10.60
N PHE A 297 -23.67 -31.61 -11.72
CA PHE A 297 -23.85 -32.21 -13.03
C PHE A 297 -22.69 -31.86 -13.95
N ARG A 298 -22.37 -32.79 -14.84
CA ARG A 298 -21.27 -32.70 -15.81
C ARG A 298 -21.85 -32.63 -17.20
N LEU A 299 -21.43 -31.63 -17.96
CA LEU A 299 -21.78 -31.43 -19.36
C LEU A 299 -20.48 -31.49 -20.19
N THR A 300 -20.40 -32.50 -21.05
CA THR A 300 -19.23 -32.78 -21.87
C THR A 300 -19.60 -32.59 -23.35
N VAL A 301 -18.71 -31.95 -24.11
CA VAL A 301 -18.77 -31.88 -25.58
C VAL A 301 -17.42 -32.36 -26.12
N ALA A 302 -17.45 -33.38 -26.98
CA ALA A 302 -16.28 -33.93 -27.65
C ALA A 302 -16.39 -33.74 -29.16
N ASP A 303 -15.27 -33.48 -29.82
CA ASP A 303 -15.09 -33.44 -31.27
C ASP A 303 -13.96 -34.38 -31.70
N ASP A 304 -13.91 -34.74 -32.99
CA ASP A 304 -12.77 -35.41 -33.64
C ASP A 304 -11.96 -34.48 -34.56
N GLY A 305 -11.87 -33.20 -34.17
CA GLY A 305 -11.07 -32.18 -34.84
C GLY A 305 -9.54 -32.36 -34.68
N PRO A 306 -8.74 -31.33 -34.97
CA PRO A 306 -7.28 -31.38 -34.80
C PRO A 306 -6.82 -31.49 -33.33
N GLY A 307 -7.73 -31.30 -32.37
CA GLY A 307 -7.41 -31.24 -30.94
C GLY A 307 -6.74 -29.92 -30.55
N ILE A 308 -6.26 -29.85 -29.30
CA ILE A 308 -5.58 -28.68 -28.74
C ILE A 308 -4.27 -29.15 -28.07
N PRO A 309 -3.09 -28.59 -28.44
CA PRO A 309 -1.80 -28.94 -27.84
C PRO A 309 -1.77 -28.75 -26.31
N ASP A 310 -1.04 -29.60 -25.59
CA ASP A 310 -1.03 -29.63 -24.12
C ASP A 310 -0.56 -28.31 -23.49
N ASP A 311 0.39 -27.61 -24.11
CA ASP A 311 0.86 -26.27 -23.74
C ASP A 311 -0.20 -25.17 -23.94
N GLN A 312 -1.18 -25.41 -24.82
CA GLN A 312 -2.21 -24.45 -25.20
C GLN A 312 -3.56 -24.69 -24.49
N LYS A 313 -3.75 -25.84 -23.82
CA LYS A 313 -5.01 -26.20 -23.14
C LYS A 313 -5.48 -25.25 -22.05
N GLN A 314 -4.58 -24.49 -21.43
CA GLN A 314 -4.97 -23.40 -20.51
C GLN A 314 -5.19 -22.08 -21.26
N VAL A 315 -4.36 -21.81 -22.28
CA VAL A 315 -4.34 -20.59 -23.08
C VAL A 315 -5.63 -20.38 -23.87
N VAL A 316 -6.29 -21.45 -24.35
CA VAL A 316 -7.59 -21.36 -25.04
C VAL A 316 -8.76 -20.82 -24.20
N PHE A 317 -8.60 -20.71 -22.88
CA PHE A 317 -9.57 -20.06 -21.99
C PHE A 317 -9.18 -18.62 -21.63
N GLU A 318 -8.03 -18.12 -22.07
CA GLU A 318 -7.70 -16.70 -22.00
C GLU A 318 -8.53 -15.92 -23.02
N ARG A 319 -8.93 -14.70 -22.66
CA ARG A 319 -9.73 -13.82 -23.54
C ARG A 319 -8.88 -13.34 -24.73
N PHE A 320 -9.49 -13.27 -25.92
CA PHE A 320 -8.85 -12.86 -27.18
C PHE A 320 -7.74 -13.79 -27.70
N ARG A 321 -7.57 -14.98 -27.12
CA ARG A 321 -6.70 -16.01 -27.72
C ARG A 321 -7.42 -16.72 -28.85
N GLN A 322 -6.75 -16.74 -29.99
CA GLN A 322 -7.00 -17.68 -31.08
C GLN A 322 -5.73 -18.54 -31.22
N LEU A 323 -5.88 -19.80 -31.62
CA LEU A 323 -4.72 -20.65 -31.91
C LEU A 323 -4.31 -20.45 -33.37
N ASP A 324 -3.08 -20.02 -33.60
CA ASP A 324 -2.50 -20.01 -34.94
C ASP A 324 -2.30 -21.47 -35.40
N SER A 325 -3.11 -21.90 -36.34
CA SER A 325 -3.07 -23.23 -36.95
C SER A 325 -3.35 -23.11 -38.45
N GLY A 326 -2.61 -23.88 -39.24
CA GLY A 326 -2.35 -23.56 -40.65
C GLY A 326 -3.51 -23.68 -41.64
N GLU A 327 -3.29 -23.11 -42.82
CA GLU A 327 -3.99 -23.34 -44.10
C GLU A 327 -5.50 -23.12 -44.20
N ASN A 328 -6.25 -22.81 -43.13
CA ASN A 328 -7.69 -22.53 -43.22
C ASN A 328 -8.18 -21.31 -42.41
N ARG A 329 -7.80 -20.10 -42.87
CA ARG A 329 -8.25 -18.80 -42.31
C ARG A 329 -9.74 -18.46 -42.48
N SER A 330 -10.56 -19.38 -42.97
CA SER A 330 -11.97 -19.17 -43.34
C SER A 330 -12.93 -18.89 -42.18
N HIS A 331 -12.49 -19.05 -40.92
CA HIS A 331 -13.35 -19.00 -39.73
C HIS A 331 -12.75 -18.19 -38.55
N GLY A 332 -12.50 -16.90 -38.74
CA GLY A 332 -12.15 -15.99 -37.64
C GLY A 332 -13.25 -15.86 -36.57
N GLY A 333 -12.87 -15.61 -35.31
CA GLY A 333 -13.82 -15.33 -34.23
C GLY A 333 -13.10 -14.93 -32.93
N THR A 334 -13.69 -14.02 -32.15
CA THR A 334 -13.07 -13.17 -31.10
C THR A 334 -12.24 -13.82 -29.99
N GLY A 335 -12.12 -15.15 -29.91
CA GLY A 335 -11.41 -15.81 -28.79
C GLY A 335 -12.07 -15.60 -27.42
N LEU A 336 -13.36 -15.22 -27.39
CA LEU A 336 -14.10 -14.96 -26.14
C LEU A 336 -15.02 -16.11 -25.72
N GLY A 337 -15.48 -16.94 -26.66
CA GLY A 337 -16.53 -17.93 -26.39
C GLY A 337 -16.16 -18.94 -25.28
N LEU A 338 -14.91 -19.40 -25.24
CA LEU A 338 -14.42 -20.31 -24.20
C LEU A 338 -14.18 -19.59 -22.86
N ALA A 339 -13.62 -18.38 -22.89
CA ALA A 339 -13.43 -17.56 -21.70
C ALA A 339 -14.77 -17.22 -21.02
N ILE A 340 -15.78 -16.81 -21.79
CA ILE A 340 -17.14 -16.55 -21.30
C ILE A 340 -17.79 -17.83 -20.76
N ALA A 341 -17.62 -18.97 -21.45
CA ALA A 341 -18.15 -20.24 -20.98
C ALA A 341 -17.53 -20.68 -19.64
N LYS A 342 -16.22 -20.44 -19.45
CA LYS A 342 -15.53 -20.67 -18.19
C LYS A 342 -16.00 -19.73 -17.09
N GLU A 343 -16.10 -18.43 -17.37
CA GLU A 343 -16.53 -17.44 -16.37
C GLU A 343 -17.99 -17.67 -15.93
N PHE A 344 -18.88 -18.03 -16.85
CA PHE A 344 -20.26 -18.40 -16.52
C PHE A 344 -20.32 -19.68 -15.66
N ALA A 345 -19.41 -20.65 -15.87
CA ALA A 345 -19.32 -21.82 -14.98
C ALA A 345 -18.82 -21.44 -13.58
N LEU A 346 -17.77 -20.60 -13.50
CA LEU A 346 -17.21 -20.09 -12.24
C LEU A 346 -18.24 -19.29 -11.43
N LEU A 347 -19.07 -18.45 -12.07
CA LEU A 347 -20.17 -17.74 -11.40
C LEU A 347 -21.21 -18.68 -10.74
N HIS A 348 -21.42 -19.87 -11.31
CA HIS A 348 -22.29 -20.89 -10.73
C HIS A 348 -21.59 -21.71 -9.63
N GLY A 349 -20.32 -21.45 -9.31
CA GLY A 349 -19.52 -22.29 -8.42
C GLY A 349 -19.00 -23.59 -9.07
N GLY A 350 -18.96 -23.63 -10.41
CA GLY A 350 -18.46 -24.75 -11.20
C GLY A 350 -17.10 -24.48 -11.87
N ASP A 351 -16.68 -25.38 -12.76
CA ASP A 351 -15.40 -25.32 -13.49
C ASP A 351 -15.53 -25.85 -14.93
N VAL A 352 -14.56 -25.51 -15.80
CA VAL A 352 -14.44 -26.01 -17.18
C VAL A 352 -13.04 -26.58 -17.42
N THR A 353 -13.02 -27.86 -17.78
CA THR A 353 -11.82 -28.65 -18.07
C THR A 353 -11.75 -29.03 -19.56
N LEU A 354 -10.55 -29.33 -20.04
CA LEU A 354 -10.28 -29.72 -21.43
C LEU A 354 -9.31 -30.91 -21.45
N THR A 355 -9.70 -32.00 -22.10
CA THR A 355 -8.86 -33.19 -22.34
C THR A 355 -8.80 -33.52 -23.84
N THR A 356 -7.84 -34.35 -24.25
CA THR A 356 -7.78 -34.85 -25.63
C THR A 356 -8.79 -35.97 -25.82
N ASN A 357 -9.51 -36.01 -26.94
CA ASN A 357 -10.38 -37.12 -27.30
C ASN A 357 -9.52 -38.32 -27.77
N PRO A 358 -9.71 -39.55 -27.23
CA PRO A 358 -8.98 -40.74 -27.69
C PRO A 358 -9.15 -41.08 -29.19
N ALA A 359 -10.16 -40.53 -29.86
CA ALA A 359 -10.35 -40.69 -31.32
C ALA A 359 -9.55 -39.67 -32.16
N GLY A 360 -8.79 -38.76 -31.54
CA GLY A 360 -8.43 -37.46 -32.12
C GLY A 360 -9.46 -36.41 -31.72
N GLY A 361 -9.07 -35.12 -31.69
CA GLY A 361 -9.92 -34.00 -31.30
C GLY A 361 -9.89 -33.62 -29.80
N ALA A 362 -10.81 -32.75 -29.40
CA ALA A 362 -10.91 -32.19 -28.05
C ALA A 362 -12.13 -32.69 -27.28
N VAL A 363 -12.05 -32.64 -25.93
CA VAL A 363 -13.17 -32.93 -25.01
C VAL A 363 -13.26 -31.82 -23.98
N PHE A 364 -14.23 -30.93 -24.15
CA PHE A 364 -14.58 -29.90 -23.18
C PHE A 364 -15.53 -30.49 -22.13
N THR A 365 -15.26 -30.27 -20.85
CA THR A 365 -16.07 -30.82 -19.75
C THR A 365 -16.32 -29.76 -18.69
N VAL A 366 -17.56 -29.30 -18.63
CA VAL A 366 -18.10 -28.35 -17.65
C VAL A 366 -18.67 -29.14 -16.48
N THR A 367 -18.39 -28.73 -15.25
CA THR A 367 -19.03 -29.28 -14.03
C THR A 367 -19.68 -28.13 -13.26
N LEU A 368 -20.99 -28.20 -13.01
CA LEU A 368 -21.78 -27.18 -12.31
C LEU A 368 -22.50 -27.82 -11.11
N PRO A 369 -22.73 -27.12 -9.99
CA PRO A 369 -23.56 -27.64 -8.91
C PRO A 369 -25.03 -27.77 -9.32
N VAL A 370 -25.76 -28.65 -8.64
CA VAL A 370 -27.20 -28.93 -8.90
C VAL A 370 -28.12 -27.96 -8.15
N ALA A 371 -27.65 -27.32 -7.07
CA ALA A 371 -28.41 -26.41 -6.22
C ALA A 371 -27.78 -25.02 -6.16
N ALA A 372 -28.60 -23.99 -5.92
CA ALA A 372 -28.13 -22.62 -5.82
C ALA A 372 -27.36 -22.35 -4.50
N PRO A 373 -26.49 -21.31 -4.45
CA PRO A 373 -25.84 -20.88 -3.21
C PRO A 373 -26.85 -20.47 -2.13
N ALA A 374 -26.51 -20.75 -0.86
CA ALA A 374 -27.38 -20.45 0.27
C ALA A 374 -27.69 -18.95 0.39
N GLY A 375 -28.98 -18.61 0.53
CA GLY A 375 -29.46 -17.22 0.66
C GLY A 375 -29.88 -16.55 -0.65
N VAL A 376 -29.72 -17.21 -1.80
CA VAL A 376 -30.19 -16.70 -3.11
C VAL A 376 -31.67 -17.03 -3.34
N THR A 377 -32.45 -16.08 -3.85
CA THR A 377 -33.80 -16.34 -4.37
C THR A 377 -33.72 -17.17 -5.65
N VAL A 378 -34.03 -18.46 -5.54
CA VAL A 378 -34.30 -19.33 -6.69
C VAL A 378 -35.72 -19.06 -7.17
N HIS A 379 -35.88 -18.77 -8.45
CA HIS A 379 -37.18 -18.78 -9.11
C HIS A 379 -37.53 -20.22 -9.53
N ASP A 380 -38.79 -20.60 -9.54
CA ASP A 380 -39.17 -21.71 -10.44
C ASP A 380 -38.97 -21.22 -11.88
N ALA A 381 -38.39 -22.06 -12.75
CA ALA A 381 -38.44 -21.77 -14.18
C ALA A 381 -39.92 -21.70 -14.61
N PRO A 382 -40.29 -20.85 -15.59
CA PRO A 382 -41.68 -20.69 -16.01
C PRO A 382 -42.31 -22.06 -16.30
N ASP A 383 -43.40 -22.36 -15.57
CA ASP A 383 -43.74 -23.73 -15.18
C ASP A 383 -44.01 -24.69 -16.36
N ASP A 384 -43.18 -25.74 -16.43
CA ASP A 384 -43.43 -26.93 -17.25
C ASP A 384 -44.33 -27.96 -16.53
N GLY A 385 -44.45 -27.87 -15.19
CA GLY A 385 -45.40 -28.58 -14.32
C GLY A 385 -44.86 -29.79 -13.54
N ARG A 386 -44.84 -29.70 -12.17
CA ARG A 386 -45.08 -30.74 -11.10
C ARG A 386 -43.98 -30.94 -9.98
N PRO A 387 -44.27 -31.49 -8.74
CA PRO A 387 -43.46 -31.32 -7.49
C PRO A 387 -43.09 -32.57 -6.57
N GLU A 388 -42.30 -32.43 -5.47
CA GLU A 388 -41.76 -33.47 -4.49
C GLU A 388 -41.51 -33.03 -2.96
N PRO A 389 -41.17 -33.91 -1.93
CA PRO A 389 -41.04 -33.64 -0.43
C PRO A 389 -39.79 -34.17 0.46
N SER A 390 -39.71 -33.99 1.84
CA SER A 390 -38.44 -33.88 2.74
C SER A 390 -38.32 -34.46 4.26
N PRO A 391 -37.18 -34.36 5.08
CA PRO A 391 -36.82 -35.01 6.46
C PRO A 391 -36.05 -34.22 7.70
N PRO A 392 -35.63 -34.79 8.94
CA PRO A 392 -35.14 -34.10 10.28
C PRO A 392 -33.91 -34.59 11.28
N ILE A 393 -33.56 -33.97 12.52
CA ILE A 393 -32.23 -33.97 13.42
C ILE A 393 -32.14 -33.77 15.08
N PRO A 394 -30.97 -33.78 15.92
CA PRO A 394 -30.75 -33.95 17.49
C PRO A 394 -29.86 -32.98 18.53
N ALA A 395 -29.32 -33.36 19.80
CA ALA A 395 -28.85 -32.51 21.06
C ALA A 395 -27.59 -32.87 22.13
N ALA A 396 -27.39 -32.31 23.42
CA ALA A 396 -26.10 -32.17 24.34
C ALA A 396 -26.05 -32.09 26.03
N PRO A 397 -24.88 -31.94 26.86
CA PRO A 397 -24.62 -32.16 28.41
C PRO A 397 -23.81 -31.15 29.47
N ALA A 398 -23.37 -31.46 30.79
CA ALA A 398 -22.69 -30.59 31.93
C ALA A 398 -21.93 -31.17 33.30
N ASP A 399 -21.38 -30.37 34.34
CA ASP A 399 -20.30 -30.66 35.48
C ASP A 399 -20.30 -30.07 37.04
N ALA A 400 -19.26 -30.21 38.00
CA ALA A 400 -19.20 -29.84 39.54
C ALA A 400 -17.82 -29.64 40.46
N ILE A 401 -17.79 -29.25 41.83
CA ILE A 401 -16.59 -28.91 42.84
C ILE A 401 -16.84 -29.02 44.48
N THR A 402 -16.16 -28.71 45.71
CA THR A 402 -14.96 -28.00 46.47
C THR A 402 -14.73 -28.30 48.09
N ALA A 403 -13.60 -28.01 48.88
CA ALA A 403 -13.41 -28.04 50.45
C ALA A 403 -12.11 -27.42 51.25
N SER A 404 -12.01 -27.23 52.64
CA SER A 404 -10.82 -26.80 53.59
C SER A 404 -11.03 -26.82 55.21
N ALA A 405 -10.29 -26.42 56.35
CA ALA A 405 -8.93 -25.93 56.94
C ALA A 405 -8.79 -25.79 58.58
N ARG A 406 -7.62 -25.43 59.31
CA ARG A 406 -7.42 -25.23 60.86
C ARG A 406 -6.09 -24.51 61.51
N PRO A 407 -5.93 -24.19 62.88
CA PRO A 407 -4.83 -23.35 63.61
C PRO A 407 -4.16 -23.74 65.05
N SER A 408 -3.22 -22.93 65.71
CA SER A 408 -2.34 -23.17 66.97
C SER A 408 -1.52 -21.96 67.66
N GLU A 409 -0.46 -22.18 68.51
CA GLU A 409 0.75 -21.33 68.91
C GLU A 409 0.75 -19.93 69.64
N GLU A 410 -0.33 -19.15 69.70
CA GLU A 410 -0.31 -17.66 69.71
C GLU A 410 0.52 -16.77 70.68
N ARG A 411 1.03 -17.19 71.86
CA ARG A 411 1.80 -16.28 72.79
C ARG A 411 3.32 -16.48 72.80
N ALA A 412 3.86 -17.29 71.91
CA ALA A 412 5.30 -17.46 71.72
C ALA A 412 5.92 -16.29 70.93
N GLY A 413 6.27 -15.20 71.61
CA GLY A 413 6.99 -14.07 70.95
C GLY A 413 7.15 -12.77 71.74
N MET A 414 6.41 -12.57 72.83
CA MET A 414 6.56 -11.36 73.66
C MET A 414 7.84 -11.42 74.53
N PRO A 415 8.59 -10.30 74.69
CA PRO A 415 9.78 -10.24 75.54
C PRO A 415 9.49 -10.64 76.99
N LEU A 416 10.44 -11.34 77.60
CA LEU A 416 10.40 -11.79 78.99
C LEU A 416 11.16 -10.81 79.89
N VAL A 417 10.45 -9.95 80.62
CA VAL A 417 11.05 -9.06 81.62
C VAL A 417 11.05 -9.74 82.99
N LEU A 418 12.23 -9.86 83.60
CA LEU A 418 12.39 -10.37 84.97
C LEU A 418 12.43 -9.20 85.96
N VAL A 419 11.43 -9.13 86.84
CA VAL A 419 11.33 -8.15 87.93
C VAL A 419 11.88 -8.77 89.21
N ILE A 420 12.84 -8.09 89.84
CA ILE A 420 13.54 -8.53 91.05
C ILE A 420 13.44 -7.41 92.10
N GLU A 421 12.48 -7.53 92.99
CA GLU A 421 12.16 -6.56 94.04
C GLU A 421 11.65 -7.35 95.24
N ASP A 422 12.25 -7.14 96.42
CA ASP A 422 11.93 -7.90 97.63
C ASP A 422 10.63 -7.42 98.27
N ASN A 423 10.33 -6.12 98.19
CA ASN A 423 9.02 -5.58 98.54
C ASN A 423 7.93 -6.15 97.61
N ALA A 424 6.98 -6.89 98.20
CA ALA A 424 5.96 -7.58 97.43
C ALA A 424 5.01 -6.64 96.68
N ASP A 425 4.55 -5.56 97.33
CA ASP A 425 3.59 -4.62 96.74
C ASP A 425 4.21 -3.87 95.55
N MET A 426 5.47 -3.42 95.67
CA MET A 426 6.22 -2.79 94.59
C MET A 426 6.50 -3.77 93.45
N ARG A 427 6.86 -5.03 93.76
CA ARG A 427 7.08 -6.06 92.74
C ARG A 427 5.79 -6.35 91.97
N ASP A 428 4.66 -6.51 92.64
CA ASP A 428 3.40 -6.86 91.99
C ASP A 428 2.82 -5.66 91.21
N TYR A 429 3.01 -4.42 91.70
CA TYR A 429 2.78 -3.18 90.95
C TYR A 429 3.61 -3.11 89.65
N LEU A 430 4.91 -3.45 89.73
CA LEU A 430 5.79 -3.55 88.55
C LEU A 430 5.35 -4.67 87.60
N LEU A 431 4.91 -5.82 88.12
CA LEU A 431 4.44 -6.95 87.31
C LEU A 431 3.12 -6.67 86.59
N ASP A 432 2.23 -5.85 87.15
CA ASP A 432 0.98 -5.43 86.51
C ASP A 432 1.23 -4.38 85.41
N ILE A 433 1.98 -3.32 85.75
CA ILE A 433 2.46 -2.29 84.81
C ILE A 433 3.15 -2.90 83.59
N LEU A 434 4.01 -3.90 83.81
CA LEU A 434 4.74 -4.57 82.74
C LEU A 434 3.93 -5.69 82.08
N GLY A 435 3.10 -6.42 82.83
CA GLY A 435 2.32 -7.57 82.36
C GLY A 435 1.28 -7.23 81.29
N GLY A 436 0.80 -5.98 81.25
CA GLY A 436 -0.04 -5.47 80.18
C GLY A 436 0.67 -5.30 78.82
N ARG A 437 2.01 -5.33 78.77
CA ARG A 437 2.82 -5.11 77.54
C ARG A 437 3.90 -6.18 77.28
N TYR A 438 4.32 -6.92 78.30
CA TYR A 438 5.44 -7.88 78.26
C TYR A 438 5.05 -9.19 78.95
N ARG A 439 5.76 -10.28 78.62
CA ARG A 439 5.73 -11.47 79.48
C ARG A 439 6.57 -11.15 80.71
N THR A 440 6.00 -11.25 81.90
CA THR A 440 6.71 -10.95 83.15
C THR A 440 7.10 -12.23 83.88
N LEU A 441 8.23 -12.17 84.57
CA LEU A 441 8.69 -13.17 85.54
C LEU A 441 9.13 -12.43 86.81
N ALA A 442 8.98 -13.09 87.96
CA ALA A 442 9.20 -12.49 89.28
C ALA A 442 10.28 -13.25 90.06
N ALA A 443 11.09 -12.52 90.83
CA ALA A 443 11.96 -13.04 91.88
C ALA A 443 12.00 -12.07 93.07
N VAL A 444 12.26 -12.58 94.28
CA VAL A 444 12.12 -11.79 95.53
C VAL A 444 13.45 -11.39 96.18
N ASN A 445 14.59 -11.73 95.57
CA ASN A 445 15.93 -11.29 95.97
C ASN A 445 16.94 -11.53 94.83
N GLY A 446 18.13 -10.91 94.93
CA GLY A 446 19.16 -11.01 93.89
C GLY A 446 19.70 -12.43 93.62
N ARG A 447 19.60 -13.37 94.58
CA ARG A 447 20.08 -14.75 94.39
C ARG A 447 19.08 -15.57 93.57
N GLU A 448 17.80 -15.47 93.88
CA GLU A 448 16.72 -16.04 93.06
C GLU A 448 16.65 -15.38 91.69
N GLY A 449 16.85 -14.06 91.62
CA GLY A 449 16.94 -13.31 90.37
C GLY A 449 18.05 -13.83 89.46
N LEU A 450 19.26 -14.03 90.00
CA LEU A 450 20.39 -14.64 89.27
C LEU A 450 20.09 -16.07 88.80
N ALA A 451 19.42 -16.88 89.63
CA ALA A 451 19.04 -18.25 89.27
C ALA A 451 17.95 -18.29 88.19
N ALA A 452 16.91 -17.46 88.31
CA ALA A 452 15.84 -17.31 87.33
C ALA A 452 16.39 -16.78 86.00
N ALA A 453 17.32 -15.81 86.03
CA ALA A 453 17.98 -15.30 84.84
C ALA A 453 18.75 -16.41 84.09
N LYS A 454 19.52 -17.24 84.81
CA LYS A 454 20.24 -18.39 84.24
C LYS A 454 19.33 -19.52 83.77
N ALA A 455 18.15 -19.70 84.37
CA ALA A 455 17.21 -20.77 84.03
C ALA A 455 16.20 -20.39 82.93
N ARG A 456 15.94 -19.10 82.70
CA ARG A 456 14.87 -18.59 81.81
C ARG A 456 15.30 -17.54 80.79
N HIS A 457 16.53 -17.03 80.85
CA HIS A 457 17.11 -16.06 79.91
C HIS A 457 16.19 -14.88 79.55
N PRO A 458 15.90 -13.97 80.51
CA PRO A 458 15.05 -12.80 80.28
C PRO A 458 15.72 -11.76 79.36
N ASP A 459 14.89 -11.04 78.61
CA ASP A 459 15.29 -10.01 77.64
C ASP A 459 15.69 -8.68 78.31
N LEU A 460 15.16 -8.41 79.50
CA LEU A 460 15.56 -7.30 80.38
C LEU A 460 15.32 -7.67 81.85
N ILE A 461 16.17 -7.16 82.73
CA ILE A 461 16.03 -7.30 84.19
C ILE A 461 15.76 -5.94 84.81
N VAL A 462 14.73 -5.85 85.66
CA VAL A 462 14.49 -4.71 86.56
C VAL A 462 14.84 -5.18 87.96
N SER A 463 15.71 -4.45 88.68
CA SER A 463 16.20 -4.83 90.01
C SER A 463 16.23 -3.63 90.93
N ASP A 464 15.86 -3.79 92.21
CA ASP A 464 16.28 -2.81 93.22
C ASP A 464 17.79 -2.97 93.52
N VAL A 465 18.43 -1.90 93.98
CA VAL A 465 19.84 -1.92 94.40
C VAL A 465 20.00 -2.57 95.78
N MET A 466 19.10 -2.28 96.72
CA MET A 466 19.28 -2.54 98.17
C MET A 466 18.46 -3.73 98.71
N MET A 467 18.49 -4.86 97.99
CA MET A 467 17.81 -6.10 98.41
C MET A 467 18.64 -6.93 99.42
N PRO A 468 17.98 -7.73 100.29
CA PRO A 468 18.65 -8.67 101.19
C PRO A 468 19.26 -9.89 100.47
N VAL A 469 20.12 -10.62 101.18
CA VAL A 469 20.87 -11.84 100.75
C VAL A 469 21.92 -11.62 99.65
N LEU A 470 21.60 -10.84 98.60
CA LEU A 470 22.52 -10.43 97.54
C LEU A 470 22.00 -9.12 96.96
N SER A 471 22.79 -8.04 97.04
CA SER A 471 22.37 -6.73 96.53
C SER A 471 22.28 -6.75 95.00
N GLY A 472 21.49 -5.83 94.42
CA GLY A 472 21.35 -5.73 92.97
C GLY A 472 22.68 -5.46 92.27
N THR A 473 23.54 -4.65 92.89
CA THR A 473 24.90 -4.36 92.39
C THR A 473 25.80 -5.59 92.35
N GLU A 474 25.80 -6.41 93.41
CA GLU A 474 26.56 -7.67 93.44
C GLU A 474 26.00 -8.71 92.48
N MET A 475 24.67 -8.83 92.39
CA MET A 475 23.99 -9.67 91.40
C MET A 475 24.42 -9.31 89.97
N VAL A 476 24.51 -8.01 89.62
CA VAL A 476 24.98 -7.58 88.29
C VAL A 476 26.43 -7.98 88.06
N ARG A 477 27.33 -7.86 89.05
CA ARG A 477 28.71 -8.33 88.89
C ARG A 477 28.79 -9.84 88.60
N GLU A 478 27.90 -10.65 89.16
CA GLU A 478 27.82 -12.10 88.84
C GLU A 478 27.11 -12.39 87.51
N LEU A 479 26.12 -11.60 87.10
CA LEU A 479 25.51 -11.68 85.75
C LEU A 479 26.54 -11.37 84.65
N ARG A 480 27.37 -10.33 84.84
CA ARG A 480 28.43 -9.91 83.89
C ARG A 480 29.64 -10.84 83.84
N ARG A 481 29.70 -11.88 84.71
CA ARG A 481 30.66 -12.98 84.61
C ARG A 481 30.15 -14.16 83.77
N ASP A 482 28.85 -14.22 83.48
CA ASP A 482 28.24 -15.26 82.67
C ASP A 482 28.13 -14.80 81.20
N PRO A 483 28.83 -15.42 80.23
CA PRO A 483 28.80 -14.99 78.84
C PRO A 483 27.41 -15.00 78.20
N ALA A 484 26.46 -15.81 78.73
CA ALA A 484 25.09 -15.86 78.24
C ALA A 484 24.20 -14.74 78.80
N LEU A 485 24.64 -14.03 79.85
CA LEU A 485 23.86 -12.98 80.53
C LEU A 485 24.60 -11.61 80.59
N ASP A 486 25.88 -11.53 80.23
CA ASP A 486 26.66 -10.27 80.22
C ASP A 486 25.98 -9.16 79.40
N LYS A 487 25.25 -9.52 78.33
CA LYS A 487 24.55 -8.57 77.45
C LYS A 487 23.11 -8.27 77.84
N VAL A 488 22.53 -8.96 78.82
CA VAL A 488 21.15 -8.70 79.26
C VAL A 488 21.09 -7.32 79.94
N PRO A 489 20.25 -6.38 79.46
CA PRO A 489 20.17 -5.03 80.02
C PRO A 489 19.54 -5.09 81.41
N VAL A 490 20.12 -4.32 82.34
CA VAL A 490 19.65 -4.22 83.72
C VAL A 490 19.30 -2.78 84.04
N VAL A 491 18.07 -2.56 84.51
CA VAL A 491 17.59 -1.30 85.09
C VAL A 491 17.66 -1.41 86.60
N MET A 492 18.33 -0.46 87.25
CA MET A 492 18.41 -0.40 88.71
C MET A 492 17.43 0.61 89.28
N LEU A 493 16.66 0.22 90.29
CA LEU A 493 15.87 1.12 91.12
C LEU A 493 16.72 1.48 92.35
N THR A 494 16.61 2.71 92.87
CA THR A 494 17.32 3.11 94.09
C THR A 494 16.58 4.21 94.85
N ALA A 495 16.53 4.15 96.17
CA ALA A 495 15.90 5.20 96.98
C ALA A 495 16.70 6.53 97.02
N LYS A 496 17.97 6.54 96.58
CA LYS A 496 18.80 7.75 96.57
C LYS A 496 19.93 7.64 95.54
N ALA A 497 20.10 8.68 94.72
CA ALA A 497 21.23 8.78 93.79
C ALA A 497 22.21 9.87 94.26
N ASP A 498 23.43 9.45 94.62
CA ASP A 498 24.59 10.32 94.76
C ASP A 498 25.66 9.95 93.72
N ASP A 499 26.64 10.83 93.50
CA ASP A 499 27.68 10.60 92.49
C ASP A 499 28.56 9.38 92.79
N THR A 500 28.63 8.93 94.05
CA THR A 500 29.34 7.70 94.44
C THR A 500 28.60 6.46 93.98
N LEU A 501 27.29 6.36 94.24
CA LEU A 501 26.45 5.26 93.74
C LEU A 501 26.35 5.30 92.21
N ARG A 502 26.16 6.48 91.62
CA ARG A 502 26.09 6.64 90.15
C ARG A 502 27.36 6.13 89.46
N ARG A 503 28.54 6.50 89.97
CA ARG A 503 29.81 6.01 89.43
C ARG A 503 30.00 4.51 89.63
N ARG A 504 29.51 3.94 90.74
CA ARG A 504 29.53 2.48 90.97
C ARG A 504 28.64 1.73 89.96
N LEU A 505 27.39 2.17 89.76
CA LEU A 505 26.45 1.55 88.81
C LEU A 505 26.99 1.56 87.37
N ILE A 506 27.62 2.68 86.95
CA ILE A 506 28.26 2.80 85.63
C ILE A 506 29.48 1.86 85.53
N ALA A 507 30.34 1.81 86.55
CA ALA A 507 31.50 0.91 86.57
C ALA A 507 31.11 -0.58 86.54
N GLU A 508 29.94 -0.93 87.07
CA GLU A 508 29.39 -2.29 87.10
C GLU A 508 28.56 -2.65 85.86
N ARG A 509 28.50 -1.77 84.86
CA ARG A 509 27.78 -1.99 83.58
C ARG A 509 26.27 -2.25 83.77
N VAL A 510 25.65 -1.49 84.65
CA VAL A 510 24.19 -1.26 84.68
C VAL A 510 23.83 -0.30 83.53
N GLN A 511 22.69 -0.52 82.86
CA GLN A 511 22.34 0.21 81.62
C GLN A 511 21.62 1.54 81.89
N ASP A 512 20.72 1.56 82.88
CA ASP A 512 20.04 2.77 83.35
C ASP A 512 19.63 2.58 84.81
N TYR A 513 19.26 3.67 85.49
CA TYR A 513 18.68 3.60 86.83
C TYR A 513 17.62 4.69 87.06
N LEU A 514 16.61 4.37 87.87
CA LEU A 514 15.60 5.31 88.35
C LEU A 514 15.72 5.50 89.86
N VAL A 515 15.35 6.69 90.33
CA VAL A 515 15.25 6.99 91.75
C VAL A 515 13.81 6.73 92.21
N LYS A 516 13.61 5.97 93.30
CA LYS A 516 12.29 5.75 93.92
C LYS A 516 11.91 7.01 94.75
N PRO A 517 10.67 7.51 94.70
CA PRO A 517 9.57 7.09 93.82
C PRO A 517 9.78 7.60 92.38
N PHE A 518 9.48 6.73 91.41
CA PHE A 518 9.54 7.01 89.98
C PHE A 518 8.15 7.02 89.36
N ASP A 519 8.01 7.64 88.19
CA ASP A 519 6.78 7.59 87.40
C ASP A 519 6.66 6.29 86.58
N ALA A 520 5.42 5.80 86.41
CA ALA A 520 5.13 4.55 85.73
C ALA A 520 5.29 4.63 84.20
N GLU A 521 4.90 5.75 83.58
CA GLU A 521 5.17 6.00 82.16
C GLU A 521 6.66 6.26 81.93
N GLU A 522 7.38 6.93 82.85
CA GLU A 522 8.84 7.07 82.77
C GLU A 522 9.55 5.71 82.83
N LEU A 523 9.16 4.83 83.76
CA LEU A 523 9.74 3.49 83.85
C LEU A 523 9.42 2.65 82.60
N LEU A 524 8.17 2.66 82.14
CA LEU A 524 7.77 1.98 80.90
C LEU A 524 8.50 2.55 79.68
N ALA A 525 8.73 3.86 79.62
CA ALA A 525 9.49 4.50 78.55
C ALA A 525 10.98 4.13 78.60
N ARG A 526 11.59 4.01 79.78
CA ARG A 526 13.00 3.59 79.94
C ARG A 526 13.20 2.10 79.66
N ILE A 527 12.36 1.22 80.21
CA ILE A 527 12.35 -0.22 79.90
C ILE A 527 12.07 -0.44 78.42
N GLY A 528 11.04 0.22 77.88
CA GLY A 528 10.69 0.18 76.47
C GLY A 528 11.81 0.70 75.57
N ARG A 529 12.52 1.76 75.98
CA ARG A 529 13.71 2.27 75.28
C ARG A 529 14.85 1.27 75.30
N LEU A 530 15.13 0.62 76.44
CA LEU A 530 16.23 -0.32 76.60
C LEU A 530 15.99 -1.65 75.89
N LEU A 531 14.78 -2.21 75.96
CA LEU A 531 14.36 -3.33 75.11
C LEU A 531 14.39 -2.95 73.62
N ALA A 532 14.03 -1.71 73.29
CA ALA A 532 14.20 -1.17 71.95
C ALA A 532 15.64 -0.72 71.62
N ASP A 533 16.60 -0.76 72.54
CA ASP A 533 18.01 -0.40 72.34
C ASP A 533 18.92 -1.63 72.23
N THR A 534 18.67 -2.69 73.01
CA THR A 534 19.15 -4.04 72.65
C THR A 534 18.46 -4.51 71.38
N GLY A 535 17.16 -4.24 71.26
CA GLY A 535 16.39 -4.25 70.03
C GLY A 535 17.12 -3.47 68.93
N ARG A 536 17.41 -2.17 69.11
CA ARG A 536 18.12 -1.34 68.10
C ARG A 536 19.49 -1.86 67.74
N HIS A 537 20.29 -2.43 68.64
CA HIS A 537 21.61 -2.98 68.29
C HIS A 537 21.51 -4.27 67.44
N ALA A 538 20.63 -5.20 67.82
CA ALA A 538 20.27 -6.33 66.96
C ALA A 538 19.65 -5.86 65.63
N GLN A 539 18.92 -4.74 65.66
CA GLN A 539 18.37 -4.03 64.52
C GLN A 539 19.32 -3.03 63.84
N ASP A 540 20.60 -2.89 64.24
CA ASP A 540 21.60 -1.98 63.64
C ASP A 540 22.75 -2.74 63.01
N LEU A 541 23.18 -3.87 63.61
CA LEU A 541 23.67 -4.97 62.76
C LEU A 541 22.53 -5.34 61.79
N GLY A 542 21.34 -5.57 62.32
CA GLY A 542 20.10 -5.73 61.58
C GLY A 542 19.59 -4.50 60.82
N ALA A 543 20.31 -3.37 60.74
CA ALA A 543 20.01 -2.27 59.81
C ALA A 543 21.21 -1.86 58.98
N SER A 544 22.42 -2.33 59.26
CA SER A 544 23.39 -2.59 58.21
C SER A 544 22.88 -3.73 57.33
N GLU A 545 22.35 -4.80 57.92
CA GLU A 545 21.63 -5.87 57.23
C GLU A 545 20.26 -5.43 56.72
N ARG A 546 19.35 -4.78 57.46
CA ARG A 546 18.14 -4.23 56.81
C ARG A 546 18.41 -3.07 55.86
N ARG A 547 19.58 -2.40 55.83
CA ARG A 547 19.94 -1.48 54.71
C ARG A 547 20.57 -2.23 53.54
N PHE A 548 21.44 -3.19 53.77
CA PHE A 548 21.99 -4.06 52.72
C PHE A 548 20.86 -4.86 52.09
N GLN A 549 20.09 -5.57 52.91
CA GLN A 549 18.89 -6.31 52.53
C GLN A 549 17.80 -5.40 51.99
N ALA A 550 17.47 -4.21 52.54
CA ALA A 550 16.54 -3.32 51.81
C ALA A 550 17.12 -2.80 50.49
N THR A 551 18.43 -2.55 50.37
CA THR A 551 19.06 -2.18 49.09
C THR A 551 19.08 -3.34 48.10
N PHE A 552 19.13 -4.58 48.60
CA PHE A 552 19.10 -5.83 47.86
C PHE A 552 17.66 -6.17 47.45
N GLU A 553 16.71 -6.28 48.38
CA GLU A 553 15.28 -6.55 48.12
C GLU A 553 14.59 -5.43 47.33
N LEU A 554 14.84 -4.15 47.66
CA LEU A 554 14.25 -2.98 46.98
C LEU A 554 15.11 -2.48 45.81
N ALA A 555 16.14 -3.22 45.40
CA ALA A 555 16.82 -2.95 44.14
C ALA A 555 15.80 -3.01 42.99
N ALA A 556 15.86 -2.05 42.06
CA ALA A 556 15.04 -2.10 40.85
C ALA A 556 15.43 -3.27 39.91
N VAL A 557 16.58 -3.91 40.19
CA VAL A 557 17.18 -5.04 39.47
C VAL A 557 17.23 -6.28 40.37
N GLY A 558 17.21 -7.47 39.78
CA GLY A 558 17.58 -8.69 40.50
C GLY A 558 19.03 -8.63 40.95
N ILE A 559 19.35 -9.16 42.12
CA ILE A 559 20.71 -9.30 42.64
C ILE A 559 20.82 -10.66 43.32
N ALA A 560 21.93 -11.34 43.10
CA ALA A 560 22.19 -12.65 43.67
C ALA A 560 23.68 -12.88 43.99
N LEU A 561 23.92 -13.74 44.98
CA LEU A 561 25.22 -14.34 45.26
C LEU A 561 25.20 -15.78 44.73
N VAL A 562 26.23 -16.16 44.00
CA VAL A 562 26.29 -17.45 43.28
C VAL A 562 27.61 -18.15 43.59
N GLY A 563 27.56 -19.44 43.94
CA GLY A 563 28.76 -20.23 44.23
C GLY A 563 29.62 -20.47 42.98
N PRO A 564 30.90 -20.84 43.13
CA PRO A 564 31.77 -21.21 42.01
C PRO A 564 31.25 -22.44 41.20
N ASP A 565 30.38 -23.26 41.81
CA ASP A 565 29.66 -24.37 41.17
C ASP A 565 28.39 -23.94 40.41
N GLY A 566 27.90 -22.73 40.67
CA GLY A 566 26.69 -22.15 40.10
C GLY A 566 25.42 -22.24 40.96
N ARG A 567 25.49 -22.74 42.20
CA ARG A 567 24.34 -22.71 43.13
C ARG A 567 23.99 -21.27 43.51
N TRP A 568 22.70 -21.00 43.65
CA TRP A 568 22.22 -19.73 44.21
C TRP A 568 22.44 -19.73 45.74
N LEU A 569 23.37 -18.90 46.23
CA LEU A 569 23.68 -18.78 47.66
C LEU A 569 22.76 -17.78 48.36
N ARG A 570 22.35 -16.73 47.65
CA ARG A 570 21.37 -15.72 48.10
C ARG A 570 20.74 -15.07 46.88
N VAL A 571 19.43 -14.81 46.90
CA VAL A 571 18.70 -14.09 45.84
C VAL A 571 17.79 -13.04 46.48
N ASN A 572 17.54 -11.93 45.78
CA ASN A 572 16.61 -10.90 46.24
C ASN A 572 15.17 -11.15 45.74
N ASN A 573 14.21 -10.53 46.42
CA ASN A 573 12.79 -10.51 46.05
C ASN A 573 12.62 -10.02 44.60
N LYS A 574 13.36 -9.01 44.15
CA LYS A 574 13.24 -8.53 42.76
C LYS A 574 13.63 -9.59 41.73
N LEU A 575 14.63 -10.45 42.00
CA LEU A 575 14.95 -11.59 41.14
C LEU A 575 13.85 -12.68 41.23
N CYS A 576 13.28 -12.89 42.41
CA CYS A 576 12.13 -13.79 42.58
C CYS A 576 10.91 -13.31 41.75
N ASP A 577 10.60 -12.01 41.76
CA ASP A 577 9.55 -11.40 40.91
C ASP A 577 9.82 -11.58 39.41
N ILE A 578 11.07 -11.33 38.99
CA ILE A 578 11.53 -11.44 37.60
C ILE A 578 11.36 -12.89 37.09
N LEU A 579 11.58 -13.88 37.96
CA LEU A 579 11.58 -15.31 37.64
C LEU A 579 10.28 -16.06 38.03
N GLY A 580 9.39 -15.46 38.82
CA GLY A 580 8.18 -16.13 39.35
C GLY A 580 8.43 -17.31 40.29
N TYR A 581 9.66 -17.56 40.73
CA TYR A 581 9.98 -18.60 41.71
C TYR A 581 10.01 -18.03 43.13
N PRO A 582 9.52 -18.76 44.15
CA PRO A 582 9.80 -18.42 45.54
C PRO A 582 11.30 -18.63 45.83
N CYS A 583 11.87 -17.80 46.71
CA CYS A 583 13.29 -17.79 47.05
C CYS A 583 13.83 -19.19 47.40
N GLU A 584 13.12 -19.96 48.23
CA GLU A 584 13.49 -21.32 48.62
C GLU A 584 13.71 -22.28 47.43
N ALA A 585 12.89 -22.16 46.39
CA ALA A 585 13.02 -22.98 45.19
C ALA A 585 14.26 -22.58 44.37
N LEU A 586 14.59 -21.28 44.29
CA LEU A 586 15.81 -20.82 43.63
C LEU A 586 17.07 -21.27 44.39
N LEU A 587 17.09 -21.19 45.73
CA LEU A 587 18.22 -21.63 46.54
C LEU A 587 18.49 -23.15 46.45
N GLY A 588 17.45 -23.95 46.15
CA GLY A 588 17.58 -25.37 45.82
C GLY A 588 18.10 -25.67 44.40
N MET A 589 18.28 -24.64 43.57
CA MET A 589 18.65 -24.75 42.15
C MET A 589 20.02 -24.12 41.86
N THR A 590 20.49 -24.29 40.62
CA THR A 590 21.66 -23.61 40.08
C THR A 590 21.27 -22.63 38.98
N PHE A 591 22.13 -21.63 38.67
CA PHE A 591 21.81 -20.68 37.60
C PHE A 591 21.75 -21.35 36.23
N GLN A 592 22.44 -22.47 36.04
CA GLN A 592 22.41 -23.25 34.81
C GLN A 592 21.02 -23.86 34.56
N GLN A 593 20.30 -24.27 35.61
CA GLN A 593 18.96 -24.89 35.49
C GLN A 593 17.87 -23.90 35.06
N ILE A 594 18.04 -22.61 35.32
CA ILE A 594 17.09 -21.56 34.87
C ILE A 594 17.61 -20.75 33.67
N THR A 595 18.87 -20.91 33.25
CA THR A 595 19.37 -20.29 32.03
C THR A 595 18.79 -21.02 30.82
N HIS A 596 18.31 -20.29 29.82
CA HIS A 596 17.80 -20.92 28.60
C HIS A 596 18.88 -21.79 27.94
N PRO A 597 18.61 -23.04 27.51
CA PRO A 597 19.63 -23.98 27.03
C PRO A 597 20.62 -23.41 26.01
N ASP A 598 20.14 -22.75 24.95
CA ASP A 598 20.98 -22.13 23.92
C ASP A 598 21.87 -20.96 24.42
N ASP A 599 21.54 -20.35 25.56
CA ASP A 599 22.36 -19.30 26.19
C ASP A 599 23.41 -19.86 27.16
N LEU A 600 23.24 -21.12 27.62
CA LEU A 600 23.96 -21.70 28.75
C LEU A 600 25.46 -21.90 28.50
N ASP A 601 25.85 -22.60 27.44
CA ASP A 601 27.26 -22.91 27.15
C ASP A 601 28.12 -21.65 27.00
N ALA A 602 27.54 -20.63 26.38
CA ALA A 602 28.20 -19.38 26.08
C ALA A 602 28.24 -18.44 27.31
N ASP A 603 27.39 -18.64 28.32
CA ASP A 603 27.49 -18.00 29.64
C ASP A 603 28.51 -18.75 30.52
N MET A 604 28.47 -20.08 30.56
CA MET A 604 29.48 -20.94 31.20
C MET A 604 30.90 -20.72 30.62
N GLY A 605 31.02 -20.32 29.35
CA GLY A 605 32.28 -19.86 28.76
C GLY A 605 32.83 -18.58 29.41
N LYS A 606 31.96 -17.63 29.79
CA LYS A 606 32.34 -16.40 30.50
C LYS A 606 32.66 -16.64 31.96
N VAL A 607 31.88 -17.48 32.65
CA VAL A 607 32.18 -17.93 34.02
C VAL A 607 33.58 -18.56 34.10
N ARG A 608 33.92 -19.46 33.17
CA ARG A 608 35.27 -20.04 33.06
C ARG A 608 36.37 -18.99 32.84
N GLN A 609 36.14 -17.97 32.02
CA GLN A 609 37.09 -16.87 31.82
C GLN A 609 37.32 -16.05 33.10
N VAL A 610 36.29 -15.86 33.94
CA VAL A 610 36.42 -15.14 35.21
C VAL A 610 37.12 -15.97 36.29
N LEU A 611 36.77 -17.26 36.44
CA LEU A 611 37.44 -18.15 37.39
C LEU A 611 38.94 -18.25 37.12
N ALA A 612 39.32 -18.36 35.84
CA ALA A 612 40.70 -18.38 35.38
C ALA A 612 41.45 -17.03 35.53
N GLY A 613 40.80 -15.97 36.01
CA GLY A 613 41.41 -14.64 36.19
C GLY A 613 41.64 -13.84 34.91
N ASN A 614 41.17 -14.34 33.76
CA ASN A 614 41.28 -13.63 32.47
C ASN A 614 40.30 -12.45 32.36
N LEU A 615 39.27 -12.41 33.21
CA LEU A 615 38.31 -11.33 33.38
C LEU A 615 37.98 -11.18 34.87
N ASN A 616 37.85 -9.95 35.37
CA ASN A 616 37.34 -9.71 36.74
C ASN A 616 35.81 -9.58 36.78
N THR A 617 35.22 -9.13 35.67
CA THR A 617 33.77 -8.98 35.47
C THR A 617 33.39 -9.34 34.04
N TYR A 618 32.11 -9.65 33.80
CA TYR A 618 31.51 -9.62 32.46
C TYR A 618 30.07 -9.10 32.50
N ASN A 619 29.58 -8.68 31.33
CA ASN A 619 28.20 -8.27 31.11
C ASN A 619 27.66 -9.01 29.86
N ARG A 620 26.38 -9.39 29.88
CA ARG A 620 25.71 -10.12 28.79
C ARG A 620 24.18 -10.03 28.88
N GLU A 621 23.53 -9.83 27.74
CA GLU A 621 22.09 -10.13 27.59
C GLU A 621 21.87 -11.65 27.41
N LYS A 622 20.96 -12.24 28.18
CA LYS A 622 20.52 -13.65 28.04
C LYS A 622 19.07 -13.85 28.50
N ARG A 623 18.51 -15.04 28.29
CA ARG A 623 17.18 -15.44 28.78
C ARG A 623 17.29 -16.27 30.05
N TYR A 624 16.45 -15.98 31.04
CA TYR A 624 16.12 -16.90 32.13
C TYR A 624 14.71 -17.47 31.93
N ILE A 625 14.48 -18.68 32.41
CA ILE A 625 13.19 -19.37 32.43
C ILE A 625 12.51 -19.06 33.77
N ARG A 626 11.21 -18.73 33.72
CA ARG A 626 10.35 -18.48 34.87
C ARG A 626 9.67 -19.77 35.36
N LYS A 627 9.11 -19.75 36.58
CA LYS A 627 8.42 -20.90 37.18
C LYS A 627 7.18 -21.36 36.37
N ASP A 628 6.56 -20.46 35.62
CA ASP A 628 5.42 -20.77 34.73
C ASP A 628 5.86 -21.33 33.36
N GLY A 629 7.16 -21.52 33.13
CA GLY A 629 7.74 -21.97 31.86
C GLY A 629 7.89 -20.87 30.80
N SER A 630 7.43 -19.64 31.06
CA SER A 630 7.76 -18.49 30.21
C SER A 630 9.24 -18.11 30.36
N PHE A 631 9.77 -17.25 29.49
CA PHE A 631 11.13 -16.71 29.64
C PHE A 631 11.11 -15.19 29.85
N VAL A 632 12.18 -14.70 30.47
CA VAL A 632 12.47 -13.29 30.72
C VAL A 632 13.82 -12.94 30.12
N TRP A 633 13.88 -11.82 29.39
CA TRP A 633 15.15 -11.26 28.94
C TRP A 633 15.80 -10.46 30.06
N VAL A 634 17.06 -10.77 30.35
CA VAL A 634 17.83 -10.10 31.39
C VAL A 634 19.18 -9.61 30.86
N ASN A 635 19.60 -8.45 31.36
CA ASN A 635 20.96 -7.96 31.25
C ASN A 635 21.72 -8.38 32.52
N LEU A 636 22.51 -9.45 32.41
CA LEU A 636 23.32 -10.02 33.48
C LEU A 636 24.68 -9.32 33.53
N THR A 637 25.07 -8.83 34.69
CA THR A 637 26.45 -8.42 35.00
C THR A 637 26.97 -9.29 36.14
N VAL A 638 28.15 -9.87 35.98
CA VAL A 638 28.78 -10.75 36.97
C VAL A 638 30.14 -10.19 37.38
N ALA A 639 30.43 -10.17 38.67
CA ALA A 639 31.74 -9.89 39.25
C ALA A 639 32.14 -11.03 40.20
N LEU A 640 33.40 -11.46 40.18
CA LEU A 640 33.91 -12.46 41.13
C LEU A 640 34.48 -11.79 42.37
N VAL A 641 33.99 -12.18 43.55
CA VAL A 641 34.62 -11.91 44.84
C VAL A 641 35.63 -13.02 45.13
N ARG A 642 36.74 -12.66 45.77
CA ARG A 642 37.80 -13.58 46.19
C ARG A 642 38.02 -13.46 47.69
N ASP A 643 38.39 -14.58 48.31
CA ASP A 643 38.67 -14.65 49.74
C ASP A 643 40.00 -13.95 50.11
N ALA A 644 40.33 -13.96 51.41
CA ALA A 644 41.59 -13.41 51.91
C ALA A 644 42.85 -14.18 51.45
N ALA A 645 42.70 -15.35 50.83
CA ALA A 645 43.77 -16.13 50.20
C ALA A 645 43.82 -15.96 48.66
N GLY A 646 42.94 -15.13 48.08
CA GLY A 646 42.84 -14.87 46.64
C GLY A 646 42.06 -15.91 45.84
N GLN A 647 41.45 -16.91 46.48
CA GLN A 647 40.66 -17.95 45.81
C GLN A 647 39.26 -17.44 45.43
N PRO A 648 38.62 -17.98 44.37
CA PRO A 648 37.23 -17.66 44.04
C PRO A 648 36.28 -18.03 45.18
N ASP A 649 35.59 -17.04 45.75
CA ASP A 649 34.68 -17.20 46.90
C ASP A 649 33.23 -17.34 46.40
N TYR A 650 32.68 -16.26 45.84
CA TYR A 650 31.36 -16.25 45.18
C TYR A 650 31.30 -15.18 44.10
N PHE A 651 30.38 -15.33 43.16
CA PHE A 651 30.02 -14.27 42.22
C PHE A 651 28.92 -13.37 42.78
N ILE A 652 29.06 -12.07 42.59
CA ILE A 652 27.94 -11.12 42.66
C ILE A 652 27.36 -11.02 41.24
N SER A 653 26.10 -11.43 41.09
CA SER A 653 25.33 -11.29 39.87
C SER A 653 24.29 -10.17 40.04
N VAL A 654 24.24 -9.26 39.08
CA VAL A 654 23.21 -8.22 38.94
C VAL A 654 22.42 -8.50 37.66
N ILE A 655 21.10 -8.54 37.78
CA ILE A 655 20.16 -9.06 36.78
C ILE A 655 19.10 -7.98 36.51
N GLU A 656 19.38 -7.11 35.54
CA GLU A 656 18.40 -6.10 35.11
C GLU A 656 17.33 -6.75 34.23
N ASP A 657 16.05 -6.57 34.58
CA ASP A 657 14.92 -6.94 33.75
C ASP A 657 14.86 -6.01 32.53
N ILE A 658 15.21 -6.55 31.37
CA ILE A 658 15.15 -5.84 30.09
C ILE A 658 13.99 -6.35 29.24
N ASP A 659 13.06 -7.14 29.77
CA ASP A 659 11.91 -7.70 29.04
C ASP A 659 11.04 -6.57 28.48
N ARG A 660 10.84 -5.46 29.22
CA ARG A 660 10.20 -4.25 28.67
C ARG A 660 10.98 -3.62 27.52
N ARG A 661 12.32 -3.57 27.58
CA ARG A 661 13.16 -3.05 26.49
C ARG A 661 13.15 -4.00 25.30
N LYS A 662 13.24 -5.32 25.51
CA LYS A 662 13.22 -6.33 24.46
C LYS A 662 11.86 -6.43 23.78
N ARG A 663 10.75 -6.33 24.52
CA ARG A 663 9.41 -6.18 23.93
C ARG A 663 9.24 -4.86 23.18
N ALA A 664 9.93 -3.78 23.56
CA ALA A 664 9.93 -2.54 22.79
C ALA A 664 10.80 -2.61 21.53
N GLU A 665 12.01 -3.18 21.61
CA GLU A 665 12.87 -3.51 20.46
C GLU A 665 12.14 -4.46 19.49
N GLU A 666 11.46 -5.48 20.01
CA GLU A 666 10.69 -6.46 19.24
C GLU A 666 9.38 -5.86 18.70
N ALA A 667 8.66 -5.01 19.42
CA ALA A 667 7.50 -4.30 18.89
C ALA A 667 7.90 -3.30 17.79
N LEU A 668 9.08 -2.67 17.89
CA LEU A 668 9.62 -1.79 16.86
C LEU A 668 10.12 -2.59 15.65
N LEU A 669 10.70 -3.79 15.85
CA LEU A 669 11.00 -4.75 14.79
C LEU A 669 9.73 -5.27 14.10
N ARG A 670 8.72 -5.71 14.86
CA ARG A 670 7.41 -6.14 14.35
C ARG A 670 6.74 -5.01 13.58
N SER A 671 6.71 -3.79 14.11
CA SER A 671 6.18 -2.61 13.42
C SER A 671 6.97 -2.29 12.14
N ARG A 672 8.31 -2.38 12.15
CA ARG A 672 9.13 -2.24 10.94
C ARG A 672 8.84 -3.33 9.91
N ASP A 673 8.63 -4.56 10.33
CA ASP A 673 8.39 -5.70 9.45
C ASP A 673 6.93 -5.74 8.95
N GLU A 674 5.97 -5.23 9.74
CA GLU A 674 4.60 -4.89 9.33
C GLU A 674 4.59 -3.74 8.33
N LEU A 675 5.36 -2.67 8.56
CA LEU A 675 5.55 -1.57 7.60
C LEU A 675 6.24 -2.05 6.32
N ALA A 676 7.20 -2.97 6.40
CA ALA A 676 7.84 -3.58 5.23
C ALA A 676 6.85 -4.45 4.43
N ARG A 677 6.01 -5.23 5.12
CA ARG A 677 4.91 -5.99 4.50
C ARG A 677 3.87 -5.06 3.88
N ALA A 678 3.49 -3.98 4.55
CA ALA A 678 2.54 -2.98 4.05
C ALA A 678 3.11 -2.21 2.83
N ALA A 679 4.40 -1.88 2.85
CA ALA A 679 5.09 -1.24 1.71
C ALA A 679 5.19 -2.19 0.50
N GLU A 680 5.50 -3.47 0.72
CA GLU A 680 5.52 -4.48 -0.36
C GLU A 680 4.10 -4.79 -0.86
N GLN A 681 3.08 -4.81 0.01
CA GLN A 681 1.67 -4.89 -0.38
C GLN A 681 1.24 -3.67 -1.19
N ALA A 682 1.60 -2.44 -0.77
CA ALA A 682 1.30 -1.22 -1.51
C ALA A 682 1.99 -1.20 -2.89
N LYS A 683 3.24 -1.66 -2.97
CA LYS A 683 3.98 -1.86 -4.23
C LYS A 683 3.33 -2.92 -5.13
N GLN A 684 2.83 -4.02 -4.57
CA GLN A 684 2.07 -5.03 -5.32
C GLN A 684 0.70 -4.50 -5.77
N LEU A 685 0.02 -3.68 -4.98
CA LEU A 685 -1.24 -3.02 -5.35
C LEU A 685 -1.02 -1.99 -6.47
N ALA A 686 0.03 -1.16 -6.37
CA ALA A 686 0.42 -0.22 -7.42
C ALA A 686 0.77 -0.93 -8.73
N SER A 687 1.56 -2.01 -8.67
CA SER A 687 1.88 -2.84 -9.84
C SER A 687 0.64 -3.51 -10.45
N ARG A 688 -0.33 -3.94 -9.63
CA ARG A 688 -1.63 -4.45 -10.11
C ARG A 688 -2.48 -3.36 -10.76
N ALA A 689 -2.50 -2.14 -10.23
CA ALA A 689 -3.20 -1.00 -10.82
C ALA A 689 -2.58 -0.57 -12.16
N GLU A 690 -1.26 -0.53 -12.25
CA GLU A 690 -0.54 -0.27 -13.50
C GLU A 690 -0.81 -1.37 -14.55
N ALA A 691 -0.75 -2.65 -14.15
CA ALA A 691 -1.08 -3.79 -15.00
C ALA A 691 -2.56 -3.74 -15.47
N ALA A 692 -3.49 -3.33 -14.61
CA ALA A 692 -4.90 -3.15 -14.97
C ALA A 692 -5.11 -1.98 -15.95
N SER A 693 -4.36 -0.88 -15.81
CA SER A 693 -4.37 0.25 -16.74
C SER A 693 -3.77 -0.10 -18.11
N LEU A 694 -2.67 -0.87 -18.10
CA LEU A 694 -2.09 -1.51 -19.29
C LEU A 694 -3.11 -2.43 -19.99
N ALA A 695 -3.79 -3.29 -19.23
CA ALA A 695 -4.82 -4.18 -19.73
C ALA A 695 -6.02 -3.41 -20.30
N LYS A 696 -6.55 -2.37 -19.61
CA LYS A 696 -7.60 -1.47 -20.11
C LYS A 696 -7.21 -0.85 -21.45
N SER A 697 -5.99 -0.33 -21.54
CA SER A 697 -5.46 0.31 -22.75
C SER A 697 -5.31 -0.67 -23.93
N SER A 698 -4.77 -1.87 -23.67
CA SER A 698 -4.58 -2.91 -24.69
C SER A 698 -5.91 -3.52 -25.14
N PHE A 699 -6.83 -3.77 -24.20
CA PHE A 699 -8.20 -4.21 -24.47
C PHE A 699 -8.89 -3.23 -25.43
N LEU A 700 -8.98 -1.95 -25.07
CA LEU A 700 -9.66 -0.95 -25.91
C LEU A 700 -9.00 -0.78 -27.29
N ALA A 701 -7.67 -0.91 -27.39
CA ALA A 701 -6.95 -0.86 -28.66
C ALA A 701 -7.31 -2.04 -29.58
N ASN A 702 -7.22 -3.27 -29.06
CA ASN A 702 -7.60 -4.48 -29.80
C ASN A 702 -9.10 -4.43 -30.19
N MET A 703 -9.94 -3.93 -29.31
CA MET A 703 -11.38 -3.82 -29.53
C MET A 703 -11.77 -2.87 -30.65
N SER A 704 -11.13 -1.70 -30.71
CA SER A 704 -11.32 -0.77 -31.81
C SER A 704 -10.79 -1.31 -33.14
N HIS A 705 -9.93 -2.34 -33.12
CA HIS A 705 -9.52 -3.06 -34.34
C HIS A 705 -10.56 -4.13 -34.73
N GLU A 706 -10.91 -5.04 -33.82
CA GLU A 706 -11.89 -6.12 -34.07
C GLU A 706 -13.27 -5.62 -34.49
N ILE A 707 -13.72 -4.46 -33.99
CA ILE A 707 -14.99 -3.86 -34.41
C ILE A 707 -14.85 -3.11 -35.76
N ARG A 708 -13.69 -2.51 -36.04
CA ARG A 708 -13.45 -1.65 -37.22
C ARG A 708 -13.31 -2.44 -38.51
N THR A 709 -12.68 -3.62 -38.51
CA THR A 709 -12.54 -4.45 -39.72
C THR A 709 -13.89 -4.84 -40.33
N PRO A 710 -14.81 -5.55 -39.64
CA PRO A 710 -16.12 -5.90 -40.20
C PRO A 710 -17.01 -4.68 -40.48
N LEU A 711 -16.85 -3.57 -39.73
CA LEU A 711 -17.55 -2.31 -39.98
C LEU A 711 -17.07 -1.63 -41.28
N ASN A 712 -15.76 -1.61 -41.54
CA ASN A 712 -15.18 -1.10 -42.78
C ASN A 712 -15.63 -1.94 -43.98
N GLY A 713 -15.63 -3.27 -43.85
CA GLY A 713 -16.17 -4.17 -44.89
C GLY A 713 -17.65 -3.89 -45.18
N LEU A 714 -18.47 -3.71 -44.15
CA LEU A 714 -19.89 -3.33 -44.30
C LEU A 714 -20.06 -1.99 -45.02
N MET A 715 -19.31 -0.95 -44.62
CA MET A 715 -19.33 0.35 -45.30
C MET A 715 -18.84 0.27 -46.75
N GLY A 716 -17.78 -0.49 -47.03
CA GLY A 716 -17.27 -0.73 -48.38
C GLY A 716 -18.31 -1.38 -49.28
N MET A 717 -19.00 -2.41 -48.79
CA MET A 717 -20.08 -3.06 -49.54
C MET A 717 -21.30 -2.13 -49.75
N MET A 718 -21.64 -1.27 -48.78
CA MET A 718 -22.68 -0.24 -48.97
C MET A 718 -22.27 0.83 -49.99
N GLN A 719 -20.99 1.21 -50.05
CA GLN A 719 -20.45 2.10 -51.07
C GLN A 719 -20.45 1.46 -52.46
N LEU A 720 -20.14 0.16 -52.58
CA LEU A 720 -20.30 -0.58 -53.84
C LEU A 720 -21.78 -0.65 -54.26
N LEU A 721 -22.69 -0.94 -53.33
CA LEU A 721 -24.14 -0.97 -53.59
C LEU A 721 -24.63 0.38 -54.14
N LYS A 722 -24.19 1.51 -53.59
CA LYS A 722 -24.44 2.87 -54.14
C LYS A 722 -23.88 3.13 -55.55
N THR A 723 -23.16 2.17 -56.14
CA THR A 723 -22.65 2.24 -57.53
C THR A 723 -23.26 1.17 -58.45
N THR A 724 -24.39 0.58 -58.05
CA THR A 724 -25.29 -0.22 -58.90
C THR A 724 -26.57 0.58 -59.20
N ALA A 725 -27.49 0.00 -59.98
CA ALA A 725 -28.82 0.59 -60.17
C ALA A 725 -29.69 0.29 -58.94
N LEU A 726 -29.96 1.33 -58.13
CA LEU A 726 -30.80 1.28 -56.94
C LEU A 726 -32.12 2.05 -57.17
N ASP A 727 -33.18 1.63 -56.49
CA ASP A 727 -34.37 2.48 -56.29
C ASP A 727 -34.11 3.57 -55.22
N ASP A 728 -34.96 4.60 -55.15
CA ASP A 728 -34.77 5.72 -54.20
C ASP A 728 -34.82 5.28 -52.73
N GLU A 729 -35.59 4.24 -52.38
CA GLU A 729 -35.68 3.67 -51.03
C GLU A 729 -34.37 2.92 -50.68
N GLN A 730 -33.82 2.15 -51.62
CA GLN A 730 -32.52 1.48 -51.52
C GLN A 730 -31.36 2.48 -51.38
N LEU A 731 -31.39 3.57 -52.15
CA LEU A 731 -30.37 4.63 -52.08
C LEU A 731 -30.38 5.31 -50.70
N GLN A 732 -31.58 5.63 -50.18
CA GLN A 732 -31.75 6.16 -48.82
C GLN A 732 -31.28 5.16 -47.75
N TYR A 733 -31.59 3.87 -47.87
CA TYR A 733 -31.10 2.86 -46.93
C TYR A 733 -29.57 2.71 -46.94
N ALA A 734 -28.93 2.77 -48.12
CA ALA A 734 -27.48 2.73 -48.22
C ALA A 734 -26.83 3.98 -47.59
N ASP A 735 -27.37 5.18 -47.81
CA ASP A 735 -26.90 6.41 -47.14
C ASP A 735 -27.20 6.45 -45.65
N MET A 736 -28.25 5.76 -45.18
CA MET A 736 -28.50 5.57 -43.75
C MET A 736 -27.41 4.68 -43.14
N ALA A 737 -27.11 3.53 -43.78
CA ALA A 737 -26.10 2.60 -43.31
C ALA A 737 -24.68 3.20 -43.30
N ILE A 738 -24.29 3.92 -44.37
CA ILE A 738 -22.98 4.60 -44.44
C ILE A 738 -22.87 5.70 -43.37
N ARG A 739 -23.91 6.53 -43.18
CA ARG A 739 -23.89 7.57 -42.13
C ARG A 739 -23.88 6.98 -40.72
N SER A 740 -24.58 5.88 -40.48
CA SER A 740 -24.50 5.14 -39.21
C SER A 740 -23.10 4.53 -38.97
N GLY A 741 -22.50 3.91 -39.99
CA GLY A 741 -21.15 3.34 -39.89
C GLY A 741 -20.08 4.39 -39.59
N GLY A 742 -20.10 5.51 -40.32
CA GLY A 742 -19.17 6.63 -40.08
C GLY A 742 -19.33 7.29 -38.70
N ARG A 743 -20.55 7.31 -38.13
CA ARG A 743 -20.76 7.70 -36.72
C ARG A 743 -20.10 6.71 -35.76
N LEU A 744 -20.24 5.40 -35.98
CA LEU A 744 -19.60 4.36 -35.16
C LEU A 744 -18.07 4.47 -35.18
N THR A 745 -17.46 4.61 -36.36
CA THR A 745 -16.00 4.71 -36.49
C THR A 745 -15.44 5.94 -35.77
N ARG A 746 -16.15 7.08 -35.80
CA ARG A 746 -15.76 8.28 -35.04
C ARG A 746 -15.81 8.02 -33.54
N LEU A 747 -16.93 7.49 -33.04
CA LEU A 747 -17.13 7.17 -31.62
C LEU A 747 -16.06 6.19 -31.08
N LEU A 748 -15.68 5.19 -31.87
CA LEU A 748 -14.59 4.25 -31.55
C LEU A 748 -13.19 4.89 -31.58
N GLY A 749 -13.01 5.99 -32.31
CA GLY A 749 -11.81 6.83 -32.30
C GLY A 749 -11.77 7.74 -31.07
N ASP A 750 -12.86 8.45 -30.80
CA ASP A 750 -13.02 9.35 -29.65
C ASP A 750 -12.78 8.62 -28.31
N ILE A 751 -13.34 7.42 -28.16
CA ILE A 751 -13.09 6.52 -27.03
C ILE A 751 -11.59 6.22 -26.85
N LEU A 752 -10.88 5.95 -27.96
CA LEU A 752 -9.48 5.57 -27.90
C LEU A 752 -8.55 6.74 -27.63
N ASP A 753 -8.84 7.92 -28.16
CA ASP A 753 -8.10 9.13 -27.77
C ASP A 753 -8.33 9.42 -26.28
N LEU A 754 -9.58 9.41 -25.78
CA LEU A 754 -9.85 9.62 -24.34
C LEU A 754 -9.06 8.63 -23.46
N SER A 755 -9.15 7.32 -23.73
CA SER A 755 -8.42 6.31 -22.95
C SER A 755 -6.89 6.42 -23.06
N ARG A 756 -6.35 6.95 -24.17
CA ARG A 756 -4.91 7.21 -24.32
C ARG A 756 -4.48 8.44 -23.51
N ILE A 757 -5.35 9.43 -23.34
CA ILE A 757 -5.06 10.61 -22.52
C ILE A 757 -5.18 10.29 -21.03
N GLU A 758 -6.23 9.58 -20.59
CA GLU A 758 -6.36 9.07 -19.21
C GLU A 758 -5.09 8.32 -18.77
N ALA A 759 -4.54 7.49 -19.66
CA ALA A 759 -3.33 6.71 -19.40
C ALA A 759 -2.01 7.52 -19.54
N ALA A 760 -2.08 8.84 -19.76
CA ALA A 760 -0.95 9.75 -20.03
C ALA A 760 -0.05 9.31 -21.21
N ARG A 761 -0.61 8.62 -22.20
CA ARG A 761 0.09 7.99 -23.34
C ARG A 761 -0.15 8.69 -24.69
N LEU A 762 -0.96 9.75 -24.73
CA LEU A 762 -1.17 10.51 -25.96
C LEU A 762 0.01 11.45 -26.24
N THR A 763 0.87 11.06 -27.19
CA THR A 763 1.95 11.89 -27.71
C THR A 763 1.45 12.89 -28.75
N LEU A 764 1.76 14.17 -28.58
CA LEU A 764 1.53 15.19 -29.60
C LEU A 764 2.59 15.08 -30.72
N HIS A 765 2.16 15.23 -31.98
CA HIS A 765 3.07 15.32 -33.13
C HIS A 765 3.35 16.78 -33.45
N VAL A 766 4.59 17.23 -33.31
CA VAL A 766 4.94 18.66 -33.43
C VAL A 766 5.64 18.91 -34.75
N ALA A 767 4.89 19.39 -35.75
CA ALA A 767 5.36 19.62 -37.11
C ALA A 767 4.99 21.04 -37.61
N PRO A 768 5.67 21.57 -38.64
CA PRO A 768 5.25 22.81 -39.32
C PRO A 768 3.98 22.57 -40.17
N PHE A 769 2.96 23.41 -40.02
CA PHE A 769 1.73 23.35 -40.81
C PHE A 769 1.13 24.74 -41.09
N SER A 770 0.22 24.81 -42.07
CA SER A 770 -0.52 26.02 -42.46
C SER A 770 -1.85 26.10 -41.71
N LEU A 771 -2.14 27.24 -41.07
CA LEU A 771 -3.45 27.47 -40.45
C LEU A 771 -4.56 27.64 -41.51
N ALA A 772 -4.24 28.16 -42.69
CA ALA A 772 -5.21 28.32 -43.77
C ALA A 772 -5.80 26.98 -44.20
N ASP A 773 -4.99 25.92 -44.21
CA ASP A 773 -5.37 24.55 -44.58
C ASP A 773 -6.28 23.88 -43.54
N VAL A 774 -6.29 24.41 -42.30
CA VAL A 774 -7.22 24.01 -41.23
C VAL A 774 -8.57 24.71 -41.42
N PHE A 775 -8.59 26.04 -41.56
CA PHE A 775 -9.82 26.81 -41.83
C PHE A 775 -10.51 26.41 -43.14
N ALA A 776 -9.75 26.19 -44.22
CA ALA A 776 -10.27 25.74 -45.50
C ALA A 776 -10.97 24.38 -45.38
N ALA A 777 -10.36 23.43 -44.66
CA ALA A 777 -10.93 22.09 -44.51
C ALA A 777 -12.14 22.03 -43.56
N ILE A 778 -12.23 22.91 -42.54
CA ILE A 778 -13.46 23.11 -41.77
C ILE A 778 -14.57 23.54 -42.73
N THR A 779 -14.28 24.55 -43.56
CA THR A 779 -15.21 25.09 -44.56
C THR A 779 -15.65 24.00 -45.56
N GLU A 780 -14.73 23.27 -46.17
CA GLU A 780 -15.04 22.17 -47.11
C GLU A 780 -15.90 21.06 -46.46
N THR A 781 -15.61 20.69 -45.21
CA THR A 781 -16.31 19.59 -44.51
C THR A 781 -17.76 19.95 -44.17
N PHE A 782 -17.99 21.19 -43.71
CA PHE A 782 -19.30 21.62 -43.22
C PHE A 782 -20.14 22.38 -44.27
N ALA A 783 -19.57 22.82 -45.39
CA ALA A 783 -20.30 23.49 -46.47
C ALA A 783 -21.56 22.73 -46.97
N PRO A 784 -21.56 21.38 -47.12
CA PRO A 784 -22.79 20.66 -47.50
C PRO A 784 -23.89 20.78 -46.44
N LEU A 785 -23.54 20.72 -45.15
CA LEU A 785 -24.49 20.81 -44.02
C LEU A 785 -24.98 22.26 -43.83
N ALA A 786 -24.11 23.25 -44.05
CA ALA A 786 -24.45 24.66 -44.09
C ALA A 786 -25.47 24.96 -45.19
N LEU A 787 -25.26 24.41 -46.40
CA LEU A 787 -26.19 24.54 -47.51
C LEU A 787 -27.52 23.80 -47.26
N GLU A 788 -27.47 22.59 -46.69
CA GLU A 788 -28.67 21.79 -46.33
C GLU A 788 -29.54 22.49 -45.27
N LYS A 789 -28.93 23.12 -44.26
CA LYS A 789 -29.63 23.90 -43.24
C LYS A 789 -30.00 25.32 -43.66
N GLY A 790 -29.43 25.86 -44.75
CA GLY A 790 -29.50 27.28 -45.08
C GLY A 790 -28.77 28.19 -44.07
N LEU A 791 -27.79 27.64 -43.34
CA LEU A 791 -27.10 28.30 -42.23
C LEU A 791 -25.68 28.74 -42.66
N PRO A 792 -25.34 30.04 -42.65
CA PRO A 792 -24.01 30.51 -42.99
C PRO A 792 -22.96 29.98 -42.01
N LEU A 793 -21.89 29.40 -42.56
CA LEU A 793 -20.63 29.12 -41.85
C LEU A 793 -19.57 30.11 -42.33
N VAL A 794 -19.04 30.93 -41.41
CA VAL A 794 -18.05 31.97 -41.73
C VAL A 794 -16.71 31.68 -41.05
N CYS A 795 -15.67 31.44 -41.84
CA CYS A 795 -14.32 31.19 -41.34
C CYS A 795 -13.42 32.42 -41.55
N LEU A 796 -12.93 33.04 -40.48
CA LEU A 796 -12.15 34.29 -40.52
C LEU A 796 -10.79 34.15 -39.84
N ALA A 797 -9.72 34.11 -40.62
CA ALA A 797 -8.36 34.32 -40.13
C ALA A 797 -8.06 35.82 -40.10
N ASN A 798 -7.76 36.37 -38.93
CA ASN A 798 -7.39 37.78 -38.78
C ASN A 798 -6.01 38.06 -39.43
N PRO A 799 -5.77 39.24 -40.04
CA PRO A 799 -4.47 39.60 -40.63
C PRO A 799 -3.24 39.38 -39.74
N ASP A 800 -3.38 39.50 -38.42
CA ASP A 800 -2.27 39.29 -37.47
C ASP A 800 -1.96 37.81 -37.19
N LEU A 801 -2.75 36.87 -37.73
CA LEU A 801 -2.59 35.44 -37.52
C LEU A 801 -1.42 34.87 -38.36
N PRO A 802 -0.41 34.22 -37.75
CA PRO A 802 0.75 33.69 -38.47
C PRO A 802 0.34 32.53 -39.38
N ARG A 803 0.55 32.66 -40.70
CA ARG A 803 0.14 31.64 -41.70
C ARG A 803 0.64 30.23 -41.38
N ASN A 804 1.91 30.13 -40.98
CA ASN A 804 2.59 28.86 -40.68
C ASN A 804 3.00 28.81 -39.21
N VAL A 805 2.74 27.68 -38.56
CA VAL A 805 3.04 27.42 -37.15
C VAL A 805 3.60 26.02 -36.95
N ILE A 806 4.27 25.79 -35.81
CA ILE A 806 4.83 24.49 -35.42
C ILE A 806 4.05 23.96 -34.21
N GLY A 807 3.39 22.81 -34.38
CA GLY A 807 2.53 22.15 -33.39
C GLY A 807 1.81 20.94 -33.97
N ASP A 808 0.74 20.48 -33.32
CA ASP A 808 -0.05 19.34 -33.79
C ASP A 808 -1.28 19.80 -34.59
N GLU A 809 -1.14 19.76 -35.92
CA GLU A 809 -2.23 20.06 -36.87
C GLU A 809 -3.43 19.14 -36.65
N THR A 810 -3.19 17.84 -36.39
CA THR A 810 -4.24 16.82 -36.29
C THR A 810 -5.12 17.08 -35.07
N ARG A 811 -4.52 17.44 -33.93
CA ARG A 811 -5.25 17.76 -32.70
C ARG A 811 -5.92 19.13 -32.75
N LEU A 812 -5.29 20.15 -33.33
CA LEU A 812 -5.97 21.43 -33.58
C LEU A 812 -7.21 21.25 -34.47
N ARG A 813 -7.05 20.52 -35.58
CA ARG A 813 -8.11 20.16 -36.52
C ARG A 813 -9.23 19.38 -35.83
N GLN A 814 -8.91 18.40 -34.98
CA GLN A 814 -9.89 17.64 -34.20
C GLN A 814 -10.69 18.52 -33.21
N ILE A 815 -10.02 19.42 -32.49
CA ILE A 815 -10.70 20.36 -31.58
C ILE A 815 -11.67 21.26 -32.36
N LEU A 816 -11.19 21.93 -33.41
CA LEU A 816 -12.02 22.86 -34.19
C LEU A 816 -13.16 22.16 -34.94
N PHE A 817 -12.96 20.93 -35.44
CA PHE A 817 -14.04 20.14 -36.06
C PHE A 817 -15.11 19.73 -35.04
N ASN A 818 -14.74 19.38 -33.81
CA ASN A 818 -15.70 19.04 -32.75
C ASN A 818 -16.49 20.28 -32.30
N LEU A 819 -15.84 21.44 -32.15
CA LEU A 819 -16.51 22.69 -31.79
C LEU A 819 -17.43 23.18 -32.91
N ALA A 820 -16.95 23.28 -34.15
CA ALA A 820 -17.76 23.69 -35.30
C ALA A 820 -18.90 22.69 -35.58
N GLY A 821 -18.66 21.39 -35.38
CA GLY A 821 -19.68 20.34 -35.47
C GLY A 821 -20.79 20.49 -34.43
N ASN A 822 -20.48 20.91 -33.21
CA ASN A 822 -21.49 21.22 -32.19
C ASN A 822 -22.28 22.49 -32.54
N ALA A 823 -21.60 23.56 -32.94
CA ALA A 823 -22.24 24.81 -33.37
C ALA A 823 -23.21 24.59 -34.55
N MET A 824 -22.74 23.93 -35.61
CA MET A 824 -23.54 23.56 -36.78
C MET A 824 -24.67 22.57 -36.47
N LYS A 825 -24.60 21.84 -35.34
CA LYS A 825 -25.64 20.94 -34.86
C LYS A 825 -26.75 21.71 -34.13
N PHE A 826 -26.39 22.44 -33.07
CA PHE A 826 -27.34 23.08 -32.15
C PHE A 826 -27.92 24.41 -32.63
N THR A 827 -27.33 25.02 -33.67
CA THR A 827 -27.95 26.16 -34.37
C THR A 827 -29.00 25.68 -35.38
N VAL A 828 -30.19 26.29 -35.35
CA VAL A 828 -31.31 25.96 -36.25
C VAL A 828 -31.50 27.03 -37.33
N ALA A 829 -31.34 28.31 -36.96
CA ALA A 829 -31.32 29.48 -37.84
C ALA A 829 -30.39 30.53 -37.21
N GLY A 830 -29.88 31.47 -38.02
CA GLY A 830 -28.81 32.39 -37.61
C GLY A 830 -27.54 32.12 -38.42
N GLU A 831 -26.38 32.14 -37.78
CA GLU A 831 -25.05 31.86 -38.34
C GLU A 831 -24.14 31.10 -37.36
N VAL A 832 -23.06 30.52 -37.90
CA VAL A 832 -21.93 29.95 -37.15
C VAL A 832 -20.63 30.58 -37.65
N ARG A 833 -19.75 30.99 -36.74
CA ARG A 833 -18.43 31.53 -37.10
C ARG A 833 -17.30 30.74 -36.47
N VAL A 834 -16.16 30.69 -37.18
CA VAL A 834 -14.89 30.15 -36.71
C VAL A 834 -13.82 31.20 -36.98
N GLU A 835 -13.32 31.83 -35.92
CA GLU A 835 -12.43 33.00 -36.01
C GLU A 835 -11.07 32.71 -35.35
N GLY A 836 -10.01 33.39 -35.79
CA GLY A 836 -8.66 33.20 -35.24
C GLY A 836 -7.81 34.47 -35.21
N TRP A 837 -7.19 34.73 -34.06
CA TRP A 837 -6.32 35.88 -33.78
C TRP A 837 -4.96 35.44 -33.21
N SER A 838 -3.93 36.24 -33.43
CA SER A 838 -2.66 36.14 -32.70
C SER A 838 -2.69 37.07 -31.48
N LEU A 839 -2.32 36.55 -30.32
CA LEU A 839 -2.10 37.33 -29.10
C LEU A 839 -0.61 37.69 -28.97
N LEU A 840 -0.28 38.59 -28.02
CA LEU A 840 1.09 39.03 -27.76
C LEU A 840 2.09 37.84 -27.67
N PRO A 841 3.22 37.89 -28.39
CA PRO A 841 4.17 36.79 -28.45
C PRO A 841 4.84 36.56 -27.09
N LEU A 842 5.15 35.30 -26.79
CA LEU A 842 5.86 34.90 -25.60
C LEU A 842 7.37 35.21 -25.72
N PRO A 843 8.07 35.54 -24.61
CA PRO A 843 9.51 35.85 -24.61
C PRO A 843 10.43 34.72 -25.11
N ASP A 844 9.91 33.51 -25.33
CA ASP A 844 10.63 32.33 -25.81
C ASP A 844 10.56 32.13 -27.34
N GLY A 845 9.76 32.94 -28.05
CA GLY A 845 9.52 32.81 -29.50
C GLY A 845 8.30 31.96 -29.88
N ARG A 846 7.41 31.66 -28.93
CA ARG A 846 6.08 31.09 -29.22
C ARG A 846 5.03 32.19 -29.39
N ALA A 847 4.07 31.97 -30.30
CA ALA A 847 2.84 32.74 -30.36
C ALA A 847 1.77 32.09 -29.48
N ARG A 848 0.89 32.90 -28.88
CA ARG A 848 -0.37 32.42 -28.32
C ARG A 848 -1.45 32.73 -29.34
N LEU A 849 -2.14 31.72 -29.84
CA LEU A 849 -3.24 31.89 -30.77
C LEU A 849 -4.56 31.74 -30.01
N LEU A 850 -5.50 32.64 -30.29
CA LEU A 850 -6.86 32.57 -29.81
C LEU A 850 -7.75 32.18 -30.98
N PHE A 851 -8.57 31.16 -30.81
CA PHE A 851 -9.65 30.79 -31.73
C PHE A 851 -10.98 30.98 -31.01
N ALA A 852 -12.01 31.40 -31.75
CA ALA A 852 -13.38 31.35 -31.29
C ALA A 852 -14.21 30.47 -32.24
N VAL A 853 -15.10 29.68 -31.68
CA VAL A 853 -16.22 29.09 -32.42
C VAL A 853 -17.50 29.63 -31.79
N SER A 854 -18.23 30.46 -32.52
CA SER A 854 -19.46 31.09 -32.05
C SER A 854 -20.66 30.63 -32.87
N ASP A 855 -21.78 30.43 -32.18
CA ASP A 855 -23.04 29.92 -32.70
C ASP A 855 -24.22 30.72 -32.13
N THR A 856 -25.29 30.80 -32.91
CA THR A 856 -26.54 31.52 -32.56
C THR A 856 -27.68 30.54 -32.26
N GLY A 857 -27.32 29.39 -31.70
CA GLY A 857 -28.24 28.31 -31.37
C GLY A 857 -28.93 28.47 -30.02
N VAL A 858 -29.38 27.34 -29.47
CA VAL A 858 -30.21 27.31 -28.26
C VAL A 858 -29.49 27.75 -26.97
N GLY A 859 -28.15 27.84 -26.98
CA GLY A 859 -27.34 28.12 -25.80
C GLY A 859 -27.34 26.99 -24.75
N ILE A 860 -26.56 27.19 -23.68
CA ILE A 860 -26.37 26.25 -22.58
C ILE A 860 -26.83 26.91 -21.27
N PRO A 861 -27.68 26.25 -20.45
CA PRO A 861 -28.04 26.76 -19.12
C PRO A 861 -26.84 26.85 -18.16
N ASP A 862 -26.80 27.91 -17.35
CA ASP A 862 -25.75 28.16 -16.34
C ASP A 862 -25.51 26.96 -15.41
N ASP A 863 -26.59 26.30 -14.96
CA ASP A 863 -26.55 25.13 -14.07
C ASP A 863 -25.86 23.90 -14.69
N LYS A 864 -25.57 23.94 -16.00
CA LYS A 864 -24.98 22.85 -16.77
C LYS A 864 -23.62 23.18 -17.38
N LEU A 865 -23.20 24.46 -17.40
CA LEU A 865 -21.96 24.90 -18.08
C LEU A 865 -20.71 24.10 -17.66
N ASP A 866 -20.51 23.90 -16.36
CA ASP A 866 -19.38 23.09 -15.86
C ASP A 866 -19.45 21.63 -16.33
N ALA A 867 -20.65 21.05 -16.30
CA ALA A 867 -20.92 19.64 -16.56
C ALA A 867 -20.84 19.26 -18.05
N VAL A 868 -21.14 20.16 -19.01
CA VAL A 868 -21.06 19.83 -20.46
C VAL A 868 -19.63 19.44 -20.88
N GLY A 869 -18.62 19.88 -20.13
CA GLY A 869 -17.23 19.51 -20.37
C GLY A 869 -16.79 18.16 -19.78
N GLU A 870 -17.67 17.45 -19.05
CA GLU A 870 -17.40 16.10 -18.53
C GLU A 870 -17.70 15.02 -19.57
N ALA A 871 -16.98 13.89 -19.49
CA ALA A 871 -17.15 12.81 -20.45
C ALA A 871 -18.51 12.09 -20.26
N PHE A 872 -19.23 11.86 -21.37
CA PHE A 872 -20.56 11.25 -21.45
C PHE A 872 -21.72 12.10 -20.92
N THR A 873 -21.47 13.31 -20.40
CA THR A 873 -22.56 14.22 -20.00
C THR A 873 -23.32 14.72 -21.22
N GLN A 874 -24.65 14.61 -21.19
CA GLN A 874 -25.55 15.16 -22.19
C GLN A 874 -26.51 16.14 -21.52
N VAL A 875 -26.63 17.35 -22.08
CA VAL A 875 -27.67 18.30 -21.68
C VAL A 875 -29.00 17.82 -22.27
N GLU A 876 -29.78 17.08 -21.49
CA GLU A 876 -31.19 16.88 -21.83
C GLU A 876 -31.91 18.24 -21.83
N SER A 877 -32.50 18.57 -22.98
CA SER A 877 -33.40 19.69 -23.20
C SER A 877 -34.65 19.18 -23.92
N THR A 878 -35.81 19.75 -23.60
CA THR A 878 -37.12 19.16 -23.94
C THR A 878 -37.54 19.31 -25.40
N TYR A 879 -36.64 19.79 -26.28
CA TYR A 879 -36.93 20.19 -27.65
C TYR A 879 -35.90 19.61 -28.63
N THR A 880 -36.39 18.94 -29.68
CA THR A 880 -35.67 18.15 -30.71
C THR A 880 -35.09 16.82 -30.21
N ARG A 881 -35.81 15.72 -30.51
CA ARG A 881 -35.46 14.35 -30.08
C ARG A 881 -34.44 13.65 -30.99
N ASP A 882 -34.13 14.24 -32.14
CA ASP A 882 -33.41 13.59 -33.25
C ASP A 882 -31.89 13.84 -33.25
N GLN A 883 -31.36 14.56 -32.25
CA GLN A 883 -29.99 15.07 -32.23
C GLN A 883 -29.15 14.62 -31.02
N GLN A 884 -29.27 13.36 -30.61
CA GLN A 884 -28.36 12.76 -29.61
C GLN A 884 -26.95 12.50 -30.19
N GLY A 885 -25.96 12.33 -29.30
CA GLY A 885 -24.58 11.99 -29.63
C GLY A 885 -23.72 11.86 -28.36
N ALA A 886 -22.67 11.05 -28.41
CA ALA A 886 -22.04 10.36 -27.27
C ALA A 886 -21.47 11.17 -26.09
N GLY A 887 -21.59 12.51 -26.04
CA GLY A 887 -21.09 13.32 -24.92
C GLY A 887 -19.56 13.34 -24.74
N LEU A 888 -18.80 12.97 -25.78
CA LEU A 888 -17.33 12.86 -25.72
C LEU A 888 -16.59 14.08 -26.30
N GLY A 889 -17.16 14.74 -27.32
CA GLY A 889 -16.44 15.70 -28.15
C GLY A 889 -15.85 16.89 -27.37
N LEU A 890 -16.60 17.46 -26.43
CA LEU A 890 -16.17 18.64 -25.65
C LEU A 890 -15.18 18.28 -24.54
N ALA A 891 -15.34 17.11 -23.89
CA ALA A 891 -14.36 16.59 -22.94
C ALA A 891 -12.99 16.36 -23.62
N ILE A 892 -12.99 15.76 -24.82
CA ILE A 892 -11.80 15.61 -25.66
C ILE A 892 -11.22 16.97 -26.05
N CYS A 893 -12.04 17.98 -26.35
CA CYS A 893 -11.56 19.33 -26.64
C CYS A 893 -10.85 19.98 -25.43
N ARG A 894 -11.46 19.95 -24.23
CA ARG A 894 -10.82 20.48 -23.00
C ARG A 894 -9.48 19.80 -22.75
N GLU A 895 -9.44 18.48 -22.91
CA GLU A 895 -8.28 17.69 -22.51
C GLU A 895 -7.14 17.68 -23.55
N LEU A 896 -7.44 17.68 -24.85
CA LEU A 896 -6.43 17.95 -25.89
C LEU A 896 -5.86 19.37 -25.74
N THR A 897 -6.71 20.36 -25.43
CA THR A 897 -6.25 21.74 -25.16
C THR A 897 -5.30 21.79 -23.96
N ARG A 898 -5.59 21.05 -22.89
CA ARG A 898 -4.72 20.92 -21.71
C ARG A 898 -3.37 20.30 -22.07
N LEU A 899 -3.35 19.22 -22.85
CA LEU A 899 -2.12 18.58 -23.32
C LEU A 899 -1.27 19.50 -24.22
N MET A 900 -1.91 20.29 -25.08
CA MET A 900 -1.25 21.30 -25.92
C MET A 900 -0.81 22.56 -25.14
N GLY A 901 -1.01 22.60 -23.82
CA GLY A 901 -0.60 23.72 -22.96
C GLY A 901 -1.47 24.97 -23.06
N GLY A 902 -2.70 24.82 -23.56
CA GLY A 902 -3.68 25.89 -23.75
C GLY A 902 -4.75 25.97 -22.65
N SER A 903 -5.81 26.73 -22.95
CA SER A 903 -7.02 26.86 -22.14
C SER A 903 -8.27 26.97 -23.01
N LEU A 904 -9.35 26.30 -22.63
CA LEU A 904 -10.66 26.35 -23.29
C LEU A 904 -11.70 26.89 -22.30
N THR A 905 -12.44 27.91 -22.71
CA THR A 905 -13.52 28.56 -21.95
C THR A 905 -14.80 28.58 -22.80
N ILE A 906 -15.96 28.50 -22.14
CA ILE A 906 -17.27 28.53 -22.80
C ILE A 906 -18.05 29.72 -22.23
N GLU A 907 -18.68 30.48 -23.12
CA GLU A 907 -19.55 31.61 -22.85
C GLU A 907 -20.87 31.32 -23.57
N SER A 908 -22.01 31.38 -22.87
CA SER A 908 -23.30 31.02 -23.47
C SER A 908 -24.43 31.71 -22.75
N GLU A 909 -25.49 32.04 -23.50
CA GLU A 909 -26.72 32.58 -22.96
C GLU A 909 -27.91 31.84 -23.62
N LEU A 910 -28.85 31.41 -22.78
CA LEU A 910 -29.93 30.51 -23.19
C LEU A 910 -30.89 31.21 -24.18
N GLY A 911 -30.99 30.66 -25.39
CA GLY A 911 -31.76 31.23 -26.50
C GLY A 911 -31.05 32.34 -27.29
N VAL A 912 -29.79 32.65 -26.96
CA VAL A 912 -28.95 33.62 -27.70
C VAL A 912 -27.83 32.91 -28.46
N GLY A 913 -27.14 31.95 -27.84
CA GLY A 913 -26.10 31.16 -28.50
C GLY A 913 -24.99 30.66 -27.58
N THR A 914 -23.92 30.15 -28.20
CA THR A 914 -22.71 29.66 -27.52
C THR A 914 -21.47 30.20 -28.22
N THR A 915 -20.47 30.67 -27.45
CA THR A 915 -19.12 30.95 -27.94
C THR A 915 -18.11 30.13 -27.14
N VAL A 916 -17.30 29.35 -27.85
CA VAL A 916 -16.19 28.58 -27.25
C VAL A 916 -14.87 29.25 -27.62
N TRP A 917 -14.18 29.74 -26.59
CA TRP A 917 -12.88 30.39 -26.69
C TRP A 917 -11.77 29.37 -26.44
N LEU A 918 -10.82 29.26 -27.38
CA LEU A 918 -9.72 28.31 -27.37
C LEU A 918 -8.38 29.05 -27.51
N MET A 919 -7.56 29.08 -26.45
CA MET A 919 -6.22 29.65 -26.49
C MET A 919 -5.17 28.55 -26.50
N LEU A 920 -4.25 28.56 -27.48
CA LEU A 920 -3.23 27.54 -27.67
C LEU A 920 -1.84 28.17 -27.95
N PRO A 921 -0.75 27.70 -27.30
CA PRO A 921 0.61 28.13 -27.60
C PRO A 921 1.21 27.33 -28.78
N PHE A 922 1.70 28.02 -29.80
CA PHE A 922 2.39 27.43 -30.95
C PHE A 922 3.80 28.01 -31.10
N ALA A 923 4.75 27.21 -31.58
CA ALA A 923 6.08 27.73 -31.94
C ALA A 923 6.03 28.37 -33.35
N LEU A 924 6.73 29.49 -33.53
CA LEU A 924 6.87 30.12 -34.85
C LEU A 924 8.10 29.56 -35.58
N PRO A 925 8.02 29.29 -36.90
CA PRO A 925 9.19 29.01 -37.72
C PRO A 925 10.23 30.15 -37.64
N ARG A 926 11.51 29.80 -37.51
CA ARG A 926 12.62 30.77 -37.51
C ARG A 926 13.29 30.80 -38.89
N GLY A 927 13.21 31.96 -39.55
CA GLY A 927 13.91 32.21 -40.82
C GLY A 927 13.00 32.08 -42.05
N GLU A 928 13.48 32.64 -43.16
CA GLU A 928 12.74 32.72 -44.43
C GLU A 928 12.57 31.34 -45.07
N TYR A 929 11.35 31.07 -45.55
CA TYR A 929 11.12 30.07 -46.59
C TYR A 929 10.72 30.79 -47.87
N VAL A 930 11.40 30.47 -48.97
CA VAL A 930 11.02 30.89 -50.32
C VAL A 930 9.60 30.39 -50.60
N SER A 931 8.71 31.28 -51.04
CA SER A 931 7.37 30.87 -51.44
C SER A 931 7.44 30.05 -52.73
N ILE A 932 6.89 28.83 -52.68
CA ILE A 932 6.61 28.05 -53.90
C ILE A 932 5.26 28.54 -54.44
N ASP A 933 5.22 29.79 -54.89
CA ASP A 933 4.06 30.40 -55.54
C ASP A 933 3.88 29.81 -56.94
N ALA A 934 3.10 28.73 -57.02
CA ALA A 934 2.64 28.13 -58.26
C ALA A 934 1.10 27.99 -58.21
N PRO A 935 0.34 28.82 -58.95
CA PRO A 935 -1.12 28.72 -58.98
C PRO A 935 -1.60 27.34 -59.44
N MET A 936 -2.44 26.69 -58.64
CA MET A 936 -2.92 25.34 -58.89
C MET A 936 -4.13 25.35 -59.83
N ASP A 937 -3.90 25.66 -61.11
CA ASP A 937 -4.94 25.68 -62.13
C ASP A 937 -4.59 24.86 -63.38
N ALA A 938 -5.64 24.44 -64.11
CA ALA A 938 -5.63 23.54 -65.27
C ALA A 938 -5.17 22.06 -65.07
N PRO A 939 -5.83 21.08 -65.72
CA PRO A 939 -5.45 19.66 -65.68
C PRO A 939 -4.65 19.20 -66.92
N PRO A 940 -3.57 18.40 -66.77
CA PRO A 940 -3.01 17.65 -67.89
C PRO A 940 -3.90 16.43 -68.22
N ALA A 941 -4.39 16.35 -69.45
CA ALA A 941 -5.21 15.22 -69.91
C ALA A 941 -4.32 14.05 -70.36
N SER A 942 -4.28 12.96 -69.58
CA SER A 942 -3.69 11.68 -70.00
C SER A 942 -4.63 10.51 -69.73
N GLN A 943 -5.45 10.18 -70.72
CA GLN A 943 -6.32 9.00 -70.74
C GLN A 943 -5.53 7.71 -71.07
N GLY A 944 -4.38 7.52 -70.42
CA GLY A 944 -3.68 6.24 -70.41
C GLY A 944 -4.37 5.25 -69.47
N ALA A 945 -4.45 3.98 -69.87
CA ALA A 945 -4.93 2.89 -69.03
C ALA A 945 -4.04 2.78 -67.78
N CYS A 946 -4.60 3.07 -66.61
CA CYS A 946 -3.85 3.14 -65.36
C CYS A 946 -3.92 1.78 -64.64
N ARG A 947 -2.77 1.12 -64.44
CA ARG A 947 -2.72 -0.18 -63.75
C ARG A 947 -2.28 -0.04 -62.31
N VAL A 948 -3.10 -0.52 -61.39
CA VAL A 948 -2.93 -0.35 -59.95
C VAL A 948 -2.83 -1.72 -59.28
N LEU A 949 -1.92 -1.84 -58.32
CA LEU A 949 -1.87 -2.98 -57.39
C LEU A 949 -2.54 -2.56 -56.08
N VAL A 950 -3.46 -3.37 -55.57
CA VAL A 950 -3.98 -3.24 -54.20
C VAL A 950 -3.46 -4.42 -53.39
N VAL A 951 -2.81 -4.11 -52.26
CA VAL A 951 -2.27 -5.09 -51.31
C VAL A 951 -3.00 -4.92 -49.98
N GLU A 952 -3.76 -5.93 -49.60
CA GLU A 952 -4.73 -5.93 -48.50
C GLU A 952 -5.04 -7.40 -48.15
N ASP A 953 -5.07 -7.79 -46.89
CA ASP A 953 -5.30 -9.19 -46.48
C ASP A 953 -6.79 -9.55 -46.32
N ASP A 954 -7.65 -8.57 -46.06
CA ASP A 954 -9.10 -8.72 -46.02
C ASP A 954 -9.71 -8.67 -47.45
N GLN A 955 -10.29 -9.78 -47.89
CA GLN A 955 -10.90 -9.92 -49.22
C GLN A 955 -12.10 -8.98 -49.47
N VAL A 956 -12.82 -8.55 -48.42
CA VAL A 956 -13.94 -7.60 -48.54
C VAL A 956 -13.41 -6.20 -48.79
N ASN A 957 -12.31 -5.81 -48.13
CA ASN A 957 -11.59 -4.57 -48.39
C ASN A 957 -10.93 -4.60 -49.79
N GLN A 958 -10.31 -5.71 -50.20
CA GLN A 958 -9.80 -5.90 -51.58
C GLN A 958 -10.92 -5.64 -52.61
N LEU A 959 -12.07 -6.29 -52.45
CA LEU A 959 -13.23 -6.15 -53.34
C LEU A 959 -13.76 -4.71 -53.38
N ALA A 960 -13.83 -4.03 -52.24
CA ALA A 960 -14.25 -2.63 -52.15
C ALA A 960 -13.26 -1.69 -52.87
N ALA A 961 -11.96 -1.78 -52.57
CA ALA A 961 -10.93 -0.96 -53.19
C ALA A 961 -10.83 -1.20 -54.70
N LYS A 962 -10.89 -2.47 -55.12
CA LYS A 962 -10.94 -2.87 -56.54
C LYS A 962 -12.15 -2.28 -57.25
N GLY A 963 -13.36 -2.51 -56.73
CA GLY A 963 -14.59 -2.01 -57.35
C GLY A 963 -14.68 -0.49 -57.47
N LEU A 964 -14.05 0.25 -56.53
CA LEU A 964 -13.92 1.71 -56.62
C LEU A 964 -12.92 2.14 -57.71
N LEU A 965 -11.75 1.50 -57.79
CA LEU A 965 -10.68 1.81 -58.75
C LEU A 965 -11.06 1.41 -60.19
N GLU A 966 -11.68 0.26 -60.40
CA GLU A 966 -12.16 -0.17 -61.73
C GLU A 966 -13.23 0.80 -62.26
N LYS A 967 -14.15 1.26 -61.40
CA LYS A 967 -15.13 2.32 -61.73
C LYS A 967 -14.52 3.72 -61.84
N MET A 968 -13.20 3.86 -61.66
CA MET A 968 -12.40 5.05 -61.95
C MET A 968 -11.50 4.88 -63.18
N GLY A 969 -11.64 3.79 -63.94
CA GLY A 969 -10.91 3.52 -65.18
C GLY A 969 -9.53 2.89 -64.97
N CYS A 970 -9.27 2.28 -63.81
CA CYS A 970 -8.05 1.53 -63.55
C CYS A 970 -8.21 0.03 -63.83
N THR A 971 -7.15 -0.61 -64.32
CA THR A 971 -7.00 -2.07 -64.25
C THR A 971 -6.41 -2.41 -62.88
N VAL A 972 -7.06 -3.27 -62.10
CA VAL A 972 -6.65 -3.56 -60.72
C VAL A 972 -6.23 -5.03 -60.57
N ASP A 973 -4.98 -5.22 -60.18
CA ASP A 973 -4.49 -6.50 -59.66
C ASP A 973 -4.54 -6.50 -58.12
N LEU A 974 -4.69 -7.69 -57.52
CA LEU A 974 -4.76 -7.90 -56.07
C LEU A 974 -3.54 -8.71 -55.58
N ALA A 975 -3.19 -8.54 -54.31
CA ALA A 975 -2.23 -9.36 -53.57
C ALA A 975 -2.65 -9.41 -52.08
N ASP A 976 -2.58 -10.59 -51.46
CA ASP A 976 -3.04 -10.77 -50.07
C ASP A 976 -1.98 -10.41 -49.01
N ASP A 977 -0.72 -10.24 -49.42
CA ASP A 977 0.42 -9.98 -48.54
C ASP A 977 1.58 -9.25 -49.24
N GLY A 978 2.56 -8.81 -48.44
CA GLY A 978 3.72 -8.08 -48.92
C GLY A 978 4.71 -8.88 -49.78
N GLU A 979 4.80 -10.21 -49.66
CA GLU A 979 5.67 -11.04 -50.52
C GLU A 979 5.04 -11.17 -51.92
N GLN A 980 3.72 -11.40 -51.99
CA GLN A 980 2.95 -11.35 -53.22
C GLN A 980 3.09 -9.99 -53.91
N ALA A 981 3.06 -8.88 -53.16
CA ALA A 981 3.26 -7.54 -53.71
C ALA A 981 4.66 -7.33 -54.31
N VAL A 982 5.71 -7.75 -53.60
CA VAL A 982 7.10 -7.73 -54.11
C VAL A 982 7.21 -8.56 -55.40
N ALA A 983 6.64 -9.77 -55.40
CA ALA A 983 6.64 -10.66 -56.57
C ALA A 983 5.84 -10.10 -57.75
N ALA A 984 4.70 -9.44 -57.51
CA ALA A 984 3.88 -8.81 -58.53
C ALA A 984 4.61 -7.62 -59.19
N VAL A 985 5.21 -6.74 -58.39
CA VAL A 985 5.97 -5.58 -58.88
C VAL A 985 7.24 -5.99 -59.65
N ALA A 986 7.87 -7.11 -59.27
CA ALA A 986 8.99 -7.69 -60.01
C ALA A 986 8.57 -8.31 -61.37
N ARG A 987 7.35 -8.86 -61.46
CA ARG A 987 6.82 -9.49 -62.69
C ARG A 987 6.26 -8.48 -63.71
N GLN A 988 5.71 -7.35 -63.26
CA GLN A 988 4.98 -6.42 -64.12
C GLN A 988 4.96 -4.98 -63.56
N ARG A 989 4.79 -4.00 -64.45
CA ARG A 989 4.81 -2.57 -64.10
C ARG A 989 3.42 -2.06 -63.73
N PHE A 990 3.37 -1.31 -62.62
CA PHE A 990 2.19 -0.59 -62.11
C PHE A 990 2.40 0.93 -62.17
N ASP A 991 1.31 1.69 -62.22
CA ASP A 991 1.29 3.15 -62.05
C ASP A 991 1.28 3.58 -60.58
N CYS A 992 0.65 2.79 -59.72
CA CYS A 992 0.51 3.03 -58.29
C CYS A 992 0.31 1.69 -57.57
N VAL A 993 0.80 1.61 -56.33
CA VAL A 993 0.50 0.53 -55.39
C VAL A 993 -0.23 1.15 -54.21
N PHE A 994 -1.42 0.67 -53.87
CA PHE A 994 -2.03 0.89 -52.55
C PHE A 994 -1.64 -0.29 -51.67
N MET A 995 -0.89 -0.01 -50.60
CA MET A 995 -0.24 -1.01 -49.75
C MET A 995 -0.76 -0.82 -48.32
N ASP A 996 -1.48 -1.78 -47.77
CA ASP A 996 -1.75 -1.75 -46.32
C ASP A 996 -0.47 -1.88 -45.51
N VAL A 997 -0.41 -1.18 -44.38
CA VAL A 997 0.76 -1.16 -43.51
C VAL A 997 0.83 -2.42 -42.64
N GLN A 998 -0.32 -2.95 -42.19
CA GLN A 998 -0.40 -4.05 -41.24
C GLN A 998 -0.94 -5.34 -41.87
N MET A 999 -0.09 -6.06 -42.59
CA MET A 999 -0.43 -7.34 -43.22
C MET A 999 0.39 -8.52 -42.66
N PRO A 1000 -0.15 -9.75 -42.70
CA PRO A 1000 0.56 -10.97 -42.34
C PRO A 1000 1.63 -11.35 -43.38
N VAL A 1001 2.49 -12.31 -43.02
CA VAL A 1001 3.65 -12.81 -43.79
C VAL A 1001 4.75 -11.76 -43.99
N LEU A 1002 4.44 -10.63 -44.62
CA LEU A 1002 5.33 -9.49 -44.76
C LEU A 1002 4.55 -8.18 -44.66
N ASP A 1003 4.93 -7.32 -43.71
CA ASP A 1003 4.31 -6.03 -43.49
C ASP A 1003 4.55 -5.04 -44.64
N GLY A 1004 3.67 -4.05 -44.80
CA GLY A 1004 3.72 -3.11 -45.91
C GLY A 1004 4.96 -2.21 -45.92
N LEU A 1005 5.58 -1.98 -44.76
CA LEU A 1005 6.80 -1.17 -44.64
C LEU A 1005 8.01 -1.95 -45.16
N GLU A 1006 8.22 -3.19 -44.73
CA GLU A 1006 9.32 -4.02 -45.24
C GLU A 1006 9.06 -4.45 -46.69
N ALA A 1007 7.83 -4.72 -47.09
CA ALA A 1007 7.47 -4.91 -48.50
C ALA A 1007 7.87 -3.69 -49.35
N THR A 1008 7.59 -2.47 -48.86
CA THR A 1008 8.02 -1.23 -49.53
C THR A 1008 9.55 -1.11 -49.54
N ARG A 1009 10.25 -1.36 -48.43
CA ARG A 1009 11.73 -1.36 -48.40
C ARG A 1009 12.33 -2.36 -49.39
N ARG A 1010 11.74 -3.55 -49.54
CA ARG A 1010 12.14 -4.55 -50.54
C ARG A 1010 11.90 -4.07 -51.98
N ILE A 1011 10.73 -3.51 -52.27
CA ILE A 1011 10.41 -2.91 -53.60
C ILE A 1011 11.39 -1.78 -53.94
N ARG A 1012 11.74 -0.92 -52.98
CA ARG A 1012 12.74 0.15 -53.16
C ARG A 1012 14.15 -0.41 -53.39
N ARG A 1013 14.60 -1.39 -52.58
CA ARG A 1013 15.90 -2.09 -52.77
C ARG A 1013 15.99 -2.82 -54.11
N ALA A 1014 14.87 -3.31 -54.65
CA ALA A 1014 14.78 -3.93 -55.97
C ALA A 1014 14.84 -2.92 -57.15
N GLY A 1015 15.07 -1.62 -56.88
CA GLY A 1015 15.27 -0.59 -57.91
C GLY A 1015 14.01 0.16 -58.33
N HIS A 1016 12.84 -0.16 -57.80
CA HIS A 1016 11.57 0.51 -58.13
C HIS A 1016 11.38 1.82 -57.33
N ALA A 1017 12.39 2.69 -57.32
CA ALA A 1017 12.37 3.94 -56.55
C ALA A 1017 11.25 4.91 -57.01
N GLY A 1018 11.05 5.06 -58.32
CA GLY A 1018 10.03 5.93 -58.92
C GLY A 1018 8.63 5.32 -59.08
N LEU A 1019 8.28 4.29 -58.28
CA LEU A 1019 6.93 3.72 -58.25
C LEU A 1019 6.13 4.33 -57.09
N PRO A 1020 5.04 5.09 -57.33
CA PRO A 1020 4.19 5.59 -56.26
C PRO A 1020 3.61 4.46 -55.41
N ILE A 1021 3.99 4.41 -54.12
CA ILE A 1021 3.40 3.51 -53.12
C ILE A 1021 2.63 4.37 -52.13
N VAL A 1022 1.33 4.12 -52.00
CA VAL A 1022 0.41 4.80 -51.10
C VAL A 1022 0.15 3.89 -49.91
N ALA A 1023 0.42 4.37 -48.70
CA ALA A 1023 0.07 3.64 -47.48
C ALA A 1023 -1.44 3.65 -47.28
N MET A 1024 -2.09 2.49 -47.22
CA MET A 1024 -3.41 2.36 -46.62
C MET A 1024 -3.20 2.15 -45.12
N THR A 1025 -3.84 2.95 -44.27
CA THR A 1025 -3.59 2.88 -42.81
C THR A 1025 -4.89 2.87 -42.01
N ALA A 1026 -4.91 2.12 -40.90
CA ALA A 1026 -6.00 2.20 -39.92
C ALA A 1026 -5.96 3.50 -39.09
N TYR A 1027 -4.84 4.24 -39.11
CA TYR A 1027 -4.65 5.50 -38.40
C TYR A 1027 -3.82 6.50 -39.23
N ALA A 1028 -4.33 7.72 -39.37
CA ALA A 1028 -3.61 8.88 -39.86
C ALA A 1028 -3.00 9.68 -38.68
N MET A 1029 -2.21 9.02 -37.83
CA MET A 1029 -1.49 9.66 -36.72
C MET A 1029 0.01 9.76 -37.05
N GLY A 1030 0.67 10.82 -36.57
CA GLY A 1030 2.01 11.23 -37.03
C GLY A 1030 3.10 10.14 -36.97
N GLY A 1031 3.05 9.24 -35.98
CA GLY A 1031 4.05 8.18 -35.81
C GLY A 1031 4.01 7.07 -36.87
N ASP A 1032 2.90 6.87 -37.58
CA ASP A 1032 2.85 5.87 -38.66
C ASP A 1032 3.23 6.48 -40.01
N ARG A 1033 2.92 7.77 -40.21
CA ARG A 1033 3.36 8.53 -41.39
C ARG A 1033 4.89 8.55 -41.50
N GLU A 1034 5.60 8.85 -40.41
CA GLU A 1034 7.07 8.84 -40.40
C GLU A 1034 7.67 7.48 -40.77
N LYS A 1035 7.07 6.38 -40.28
CA LYS A 1035 7.50 5.02 -40.64
C LYS A 1035 7.27 4.72 -42.12
N CYS A 1036 6.15 5.19 -42.69
CA CYS A 1036 5.82 5.04 -44.11
C CYS A 1036 6.80 5.83 -45.00
N GLU A 1037 7.03 7.10 -44.68
CA GLU A 1037 7.98 7.96 -45.39
C GLU A 1037 9.43 7.42 -45.28
N ALA A 1038 9.85 6.96 -44.09
CA ALA A 1038 11.16 6.33 -43.88
C ALA A 1038 11.31 4.93 -44.51
N ALA A 1039 10.21 4.21 -44.77
CA ALA A 1039 10.20 3.01 -45.60
C ALA A 1039 10.25 3.32 -47.11
N GLY A 1040 9.95 4.57 -47.49
CA GLY A 1040 9.97 5.07 -48.86
C GLY A 1040 8.59 5.13 -49.55
N MET A 1041 7.48 5.17 -48.81
CA MET A 1041 6.13 5.43 -49.35
C MET A 1041 5.97 6.92 -49.72
N ASN A 1042 4.98 7.25 -50.56
CA ASN A 1042 4.87 8.56 -51.24
C ASN A 1042 3.64 9.41 -50.86
N ASP A 1043 2.54 8.79 -50.46
CA ASP A 1043 1.31 9.42 -49.95
C ASP A 1043 0.61 8.40 -49.03
N TYR A 1044 -0.48 8.76 -48.37
CA TYR A 1044 -1.25 7.85 -47.53
C TYR A 1044 -2.77 8.08 -47.65
N ILE A 1045 -3.54 7.06 -47.28
CA ILE A 1045 -5.00 7.10 -47.24
C ILE A 1045 -5.51 6.32 -46.01
N ALA A 1046 -6.37 6.97 -45.23
CA ALA A 1046 -7.00 6.31 -44.08
C ALA A 1046 -8.05 5.30 -44.54
N LYS A 1047 -8.14 4.16 -43.84
CA LYS A 1047 -9.26 3.21 -43.93
C LYS A 1047 -10.41 3.69 -43.01
N PRO A 1048 -11.68 3.70 -43.45
CA PRO A 1048 -12.20 3.20 -44.73
C PRO A 1048 -11.87 4.10 -45.92
N VAL A 1049 -11.54 3.48 -47.05
CA VAL A 1049 -11.09 4.17 -48.28
C VAL A 1049 -12.27 4.83 -48.99
N GLU A 1050 -12.49 6.12 -48.78
CA GLU A 1050 -13.54 6.89 -49.45
C GLU A 1050 -13.21 7.19 -50.92
N ARG A 1051 -14.21 7.04 -51.80
CA ARG A 1051 -14.10 7.31 -53.26
C ARG A 1051 -13.49 8.69 -53.59
N GLN A 1052 -13.86 9.75 -52.87
CA GLN A 1052 -13.32 11.09 -53.15
C GLN A 1052 -11.83 11.21 -52.77
N SER A 1053 -11.45 10.66 -51.61
CA SER A 1053 -10.07 10.66 -51.14
C SER A 1053 -9.18 9.75 -52.00
N LEU A 1054 -9.68 8.59 -52.41
CA LEU A 1054 -9.03 7.70 -53.36
C LEU A 1054 -8.79 8.39 -54.72
N ALA A 1055 -9.80 9.10 -55.24
CA ALA A 1055 -9.67 9.89 -56.46
C ALA A 1055 -8.75 11.13 -56.29
N ARG A 1056 -8.56 11.65 -55.08
CA ARG A 1056 -7.59 12.72 -54.78
C ARG A 1056 -6.16 12.16 -54.81
N VAL A 1057 -5.90 11.07 -54.09
CA VAL A 1057 -4.57 10.45 -53.97
C VAL A 1057 -4.12 9.81 -55.28
N LEU A 1058 -5.00 9.11 -56.01
CA LEU A 1058 -4.66 8.54 -57.32
C LEU A 1058 -4.22 9.62 -58.32
N ARG A 1059 -4.85 10.82 -58.31
CA ARG A 1059 -4.43 11.96 -59.14
C ARG A 1059 -3.07 12.52 -58.74
N ARG A 1060 -2.69 12.48 -57.46
CA ARG A 1060 -1.34 12.85 -56.99
C ARG A 1060 -0.31 11.81 -57.39
N ALA A 1061 -0.55 10.53 -57.10
CA ALA A 1061 0.33 9.43 -57.45
C ALA A 1061 0.64 9.39 -58.95
N ARG A 1062 -0.37 9.57 -59.81
CA ARG A 1062 -0.17 9.66 -61.28
C ARG A 1062 0.61 10.89 -61.74
N ARG A 1063 0.67 11.97 -60.94
CA ARG A 1063 1.56 13.14 -61.19
C ARG A 1063 2.98 12.92 -60.67
N MET A 1064 3.18 12.11 -59.63
CA MET A 1064 4.52 11.76 -59.11
C MET A 1064 5.29 10.79 -60.03
N ARG A 1065 4.65 10.23 -61.05
CA ARG A 1065 5.22 9.28 -62.01
C ARG A 1065 5.49 9.89 -63.40
N ALA A 1066 5.11 11.14 -63.61
CA ALA A 1066 5.17 11.84 -64.89
C ALA A 1066 6.30 12.89 -64.89
#